data_AF-A0A661ERR9-F1
#
_entry.id   AF-A0A661ERR9-F1
#
_cell.length_a   1.000
_cell.length_b   1.000
_cell.length_c   1.000
_cell.angle_alpha   90.00
_cell.angle_beta   90.00
_cell.angle_gamma   90.00
#
_symmetry.space_group_name_H-M   'P 1'
#
loop_
_entity.id
_entity.type
_entity.pdbx_description
1 polymer ?
#
loop_
_entity_poly.entity_id
_entity_poly.type
_entity_poly.pdbx_seq_one_letter_code
_entity_poly.pdbx_strand_id
1 'polypeptide(L)'
;MSGSGMSRLADFDVRQQALDIHHSCIVQAPAGSGKTELLIRRYLALLAVVEQPEQVLAITFTRKAAAEMRARVLQLLSSTKDGDQPPVDEFSAEGWHLAQAVNDQDSRLQWGINDQPGRLRILTIDAFSQGLNQALPLLAGSGVQLSPTDNPQLLYRQAVRELLAGIDQESPCQQELMALLRHLDNRRSQLEGLLVQMLAHRDQWLKLLPHPAQFAEFINEMKQSLTRVCEQGLSDWLAAMPQGWFLELTDLVSYAADNLQERGAALQLPTEVASESLFALDYWLAVAGLLLTNDGGVRKAPNKNQGFPAGKGEPAEKKAALVQLLNELKETPDALALLVQLRGLPRPAISAEDGELIRALVVVLHYAAAELQLVFQQRGEGDFVELSLRALQALSDGEGPTELALALDYRLQHILVDEFQDTSWLQYRLIELLTAGWQPDDGRTLFLVGDPMQSIYRFREADVGLFLRARQEPVGELRLQPLTLTANFRSDGQLVEANNRLFSGLFPAADDIDRGAVKFSPSTLTRPGGAGSGLFCHGFSGDAARSDEASALADLLTAPQAGSGDAILVKNKSHLLAILPLLRARGIRFQAVELQTLAQSDAVLDLLSITRALLHPADRVGWMALLLGPCVGLTLADMTLLLTDEPAGNSIAASLAKPEASRAAMSNDGQRRVNNFITHYLAVTGNRGRRLRQQVESLWLALGGPAVLTGRIGLSDADDFLRLLDDSQGDGRELSIEQLNRLITERYRSSGELDSDLLQVMTIHKSKGLQFNRVFIPALDKTGRHDDSPLLAWEEHATAHSSGELLLAPIRSAYDEHHPVYNYIRSLEKVRSQQEQLRLLYVALTRARYEVHLFGVLKRDDDNELKEPASNSLLAALWPGLGARFSQTADDNETPAQSSPATTTELSLYRRRLSNEWQLPELRPSVVIAGADESIVDQVDLAEIVEFDWAGESARIIGVLVHRHLCRLAALPADQWSAHLQQMIPQLPAQLSQAGIAVDDAATSVGRVREALEQAVSDPRGRWILAGGGDLPAGAAHARSEYALTWSHNNEVRNLVIDRTFVDDQGVR
;
A
#
# COMPACT_ATOMS: atom_id res chain seq x y z
N MET A 1 -36.64 -34.79 -21.91
CA MET A 1 -35.45 -35.25 -22.64
C MET A 1 -35.29 -34.41 -23.90
N SER A 2 -34.45 -33.39 -23.81
CA SER A 2 -33.96 -32.56 -24.91
C SER A 2 -32.60 -32.04 -24.44
N GLY A 3 -31.57 -32.87 -24.58
CA GLY A 3 -30.21 -32.51 -24.24
C GLY A 3 -29.76 -31.40 -25.18
N SER A 4 -29.66 -30.17 -24.68
CA SER A 4 -28.85 -29.15 -25.31
C SER A 4 -27.41 -29.61 -25.20
N GLY A 5 -26.84 -30.15 -26.28
CA GLY A 5 -25.41 -30.37 -26.38
C GLY A 5 -24.71 -29.03 -26.17
N MET A 6 -24.13 -28.83 -24.98
CA MET A 6 -23.15 -27.77 -24.78
C MET A 6 -22.00 -28.07 -25.72
N SER A 7 -21.72 -27.15 -26.65
CA SER A 7 -20.52 -27.27 -27.49
C SER A 7 -19.31 -27.33 -26.58
N ARG A 8 -18.45 -28.32 -26.77
CA ARG A 8 -17.15 -28.45 -26.09
C ARG A 8 -16.45 -27.08 -26.08
N LEU A 9 -15.98 -26.63 -24.91
CA LEU A 9 -15.29 -25.35 -24.76
C LEU A 9 -14.13 -25.24 -25.76
N ALA A 10 -13.94 -24.06 -26.35
CA ALA A 10 -12.90 -23.82 -27.35
C ALA A 10 -11.48 -24.09 -26.81
N ASP A 11 -11.27 -23.94 -25.50
CA ASP A 11 -9.99 -24.14 -24.81
C ASP A 11 -9.97 -25.42 -23.95
N PHE A 12 -10.86 -26.40 -24.19
CA PHE A 12 -10.95 -27.61 -23.37
C PHE A 12 -9.63 -28.39 -23.28
N ASP A 13 -8.96 -28.64 -24.41
CA ASP A 13 -7.71 -29.41 -24.43
C ASP A 13 -6.58 -28.70 -23.69
N VAL A 14 -6.54 -27.37 -23.76
CA VAL A 14 -5.57 -26.53 -23.03
C VAL A 14 -5.81 -26.60 -21.53
N ARG A 15 -7.08 -26.63 -21.08
CA ARG A 15 -7.42 -26.80 -19.66
C ARG A 15 -6.98 -28.16 -19.14
N GLN A 16 -7.16 -29.22 -19.92
CA GLN A 16 -6.70 -30.56 -19.56
C GLN A 16 -5.17 -30.63 -19.46
N GLN A 17 -4.43 -30.01 -20.38
CA GLN A 17 -2.97 -29.86 -20.26
C GLN A 17 -2.57 -29.08 -19.01
N ALA A 18 -3.30 -28.02 -18.67
CA ALA A 18 -3.05 -27.25 -17.45
C ALA A 18 -3.41 -28.00 -16.16
N LEU A 19 -4.20 -29.08 -16.21
CA LEU A 19 -4.50 -29.94 -15.05
C LEU A 19 -3.51 -31.11 -14.92
N ASP A 20 -2.71 -31.38 -15.94
CA ASP A 20 -1.68 -32.41 -15.88
C ASP A 20 -0.60 -32.03 -14.86
N ILE A 21 -0.50 -32.85 -13.82
CA ILE A 21 0.37 -32.67 -12.66
C ILE A 21 1.83 -33.09 -12.92
N HIS A 22 2.13 -33.68 -14.07
CA HIS A 22 3.49 -34.13 -14.40
C HIS A 22 4.32 -33.06 -15.10
N HIS A 23 3.69 -32.00 -15.60
CA HIS A 23 4.36 -30.97 -16.39
C HIS A 23 4.29 -29.61 -15.71
N SER A 24 5.40 -28.87 -15.73
CA SER A 24 5.43 -27.47 -15.33
C SER A 24 4.88 -26.59 -16.45
N CYS A 25 3.97 -25.67 -16.13
CA CYS A 25 3.35 -24.82 -17.15
C CYS A 25 3.11 -23.39 -16.68
N ILE A 26 3.09 -22.48 -17.64
CA ILE A 26 2.74 -21.07 -17.47
C ILE A 26 1.47 -20.78 -18.27
N VAL A 27 0.39 -20.46 -17.56
CA VAL A 27 -0.94 -20.28 -18.11
C VAL A 27 -1.28 -18.79 -18.19
N GLN A 28 -1.46 -18.28 -19.40
CA GLN A 28 -2.12 -17.01 -19.65
C GLN A 28 -3.64 -17.20 -19.57
N ALA A 29 -4.26 -16.55 -18.60
CA ALA A 29 -5.67 -16.66 -18.31
C ALA A 29 -6.34 -15.28 -18.44
N PRO A 30 -6.81 -14.87 -19.65
CA PRO A 30 -7.47 -13.59 -19.88
C PRO A 30 -8.64 -13.30 -18.93
N ALA A 31 -9.07 -12.04 -18.84
CA ALA A 31 -10.14 -11.63 -17.93
C ALA A 31 -11.40 -12.48 -18.11
N GLY A 32 -11.89 -13.08 -17.01
CA GLY A 32 -13.09 -13.91 -17.04
C GLY A 32 -12.88 -15.36 -17.50
N SER A 33 -11.64 -15.82 -17.69
CA SER A 33 -11.34 -17.19 -18.16
C SER A 33 -11.42 -18.30 -17.12
N GLY A 34 -11.72 -17.97 -15.86
CA GLY A 34 -11.83 -18.94 -14.77
C GLY A 34 -10.47 -19.32 -14.16
N LYS A 35 -9.50 -18.40 -14.14
CA LYS A 35 -8.17 -18.58 -13.55
C LYS A 35 -8.19 -19.25 -12.15
N THR A 36 -8.94 -18.68 -11.22
CA THR A 36 -9.02 -19.17 -9.83
C THR A 36 -9.57 -20.58 -9.76
N GLU A 37 -10.54 -20.91 -10.60
CA GLU A 37 -11.13 -22.25 -10.68
C GLU A 37 -10.10 -23.27 -11.20
N LEU A 38 -9.34 -22.92 -12.24
CA LEU A 38 -8.26 -23.75 -12.77
C LEU A 38 -7.18 -24.01 -11.71
N LEU A 39 -6.77 -22.95 -11.00
CA LEU A 39 -5.76 -23.04 -9.93
C LEU A 39 -6.23 -23.95 -8.79
N ILE A 40 -7.48 -23.83 -8.35
CA ILE A 40 -8.07 -24.68 -7.31
C ILE A 40 -8.11 -26.14 -7.75
N ARG A 41 -8.52 -26.43 -8.99
CA ARG A 41 -8.56 -27.80 -9.51
C ARG A 41 -7.17 -28.42 -9.58
N ARG A 42 -6.18 -27.69 -10.10
CA ARG A 42 -4.81 -28.19 -10.11
C ARG A 42 -4.28 -28.42 -8.69
N TYR A 43 -4.60 -27.53 -7.75
CA TYR A 43 -4.24 -27.71 -6.34
C TYR A 43 -4.86 -28.99 -5.75
N LEU A 44 -6.15 -29.26 -6.01
CA LEU A 44 -6.81 -30.51 -5.59
C LEU A 44 -6.19 -31.75 -6.27
N ALA A 45 -5.89 -31.69 -7.56
CA ALA A 45 -5.24 -32.78 -8.28
C ALA A 45 -3.87 -33.15 -7.68
N LEU A 46 -3.09 -32.14 -7.27
CA LEU A 46 -1.82 -32.34 -6.57
C LEU A 46 -2.02 -32.91 -5.17
N LEU A 47 -2.98 -32.38 -4.41
CA LEU A 47 -3.31 -32.90 -3.08
C LEU A 47 -3.76 -34.37 -3.12
N ALA A 48 -4.34 -34.86 -4.22
CA ALA A 48 -4.76 -36.25 -4.34
C ALA A 48 -3.58 -37.24 -4.43
N VAL A 49 -2.37 -36.78 -4.81
CA VAL A 49 -1.22 -37.67 -5.07
C VAL A 49 -0.07 -37.54 -4.07
N VAL A 50 0.07 -36.39 -3.41
CA VAL A 50 1.17 -36.13 -2.46
C VAL A 50 1.04 -36.95 -1.16
N GLU A 51 2.15 -37.10 -0.44
CA GLU A 51 2.21 -37.77 0.86
C GLU A 51 1.87 -36.84 2.03
N GLN A 52 2.14 -35.54 1.88
CA GLN A 52 1.81 -34.51 2.86
C GLN A 52 1.25 -33.27 2.16
N PRO A 53 0.17 -32.62 2.67
CA PRO A 53 -0.37 -31.40 2.09
C PRO A 53 0.64 -30.26 2.02
N GLU A 54 1.62 -30.25 2.93
CA GLU A 54 2.70 -29.26 2.98
C GLU A 54 3.64 -29.33 1.76
N GLN A 55 3.61 -30.42 0.97
CA GLN A 55 4.38 -30.57 -0.26
C GLN A 55 3.86 -29.70 -1.41
N VAL A 56 2.65 -29.14 -1.29
CA VAL A 56 2.01 -28.28 -2.29
C VAL A 56 1.89 -26.85 -1.77
N LEU A 57 2.72 -25.95 -2.28
CA LEU A 57 2.73 -24.53 -1.92
C LEU A 57 1.94 -23.73 -2.97
N ALA A 58 0.85 -23.08 -2.56
CA ALA A 58 0.11 -22.14 -3.38
C ALA A 58 0.34 -20.70 -2.88
N ILE A 59 0.90 -19.87 -3.76
CA ILE A 59 1.27 -18.48 -3.50
C ILE A 59 0.29 -17.54 -4.21
N THR A 60 -0.20 -16.55 -3.47
CA THR A 60 -1.10 -15.51 -3.99
C THR A 60 -0.60 -14.10 -3.64
N PHE A 61 -1.04 -13.09 -4.40
CA PHE A 61 -0.59 -11.71 -4.18
C PHE A 61 -1.29 -10.99 -3.01
N THR A 62 -2.49 -11.43 -2.59
CA THR A 62 -3.26 -10.74 -1.54
C THR A 62 -3.78 -11.70 -0.48
N ARG A 63 -3.85 -11.22 0.77
CA ARG A 63 -4.42 -12.00 1.89
C ARG A 63 -5.87 -12.42 1.62
N LYS A 64 -6.64 -11.58 0.91
CA LYS A 64 -8.01 -11.88 0.50
C LYS A 64 -8.05 -13.02 -0.52
N ALA A 65 -7.19 -13.03 -1.53
CA ALA A 65 -7.11 -14.12 -2.51
C ALA A 65 -6.70 -15.45 -1.86
N ALA A 66 -5.71 -15.44 -0.97
CA ALA A 66 -5.33 -16.63 -0.19
C ALA A 66 -6.50 -17.18 0.62
N ALA A 67 -7.21 -16.30 1.34
CA ALA A 67 -8.35 -16.68 2.17
C ALA A 67 -9.53 -17.20 1.33
N GLU A 68 -9.83 -16.55 0.21
CA GLU A 68 -10.89 -16.96 -0.72
C GLU A 68 -10.59 -18.32 -1.36
N MET A 69 -9.36 -18.52 -1.85
CA MET A 69 -8.93 -19.80 -2.42
C MET A 69 -9.03 -20.91 -1.37
N ARG A 70 -8.56 -20.67 -0.14
CA ARG A 70 -8.66 -21.63 0.96
C ARG A 70 -10.12 -21.97 1.30
N ALA A 71 -10.97 -20.96 1.41
CA ALA A 71 -12.39 -21.15 1.71
C ALA A 71 -13.08 -21.99 0.62
N ARG A 72 -12.79 -21.72 -0.66
CA ARG A 72 -13.33 -22.50 -1.79
C ARG A 72 -12.84 -23.94 -1.79
N VAL A 73 -11.55 -24.18 -1.53
CA VAL A 73 -11.00 -25.54 -1.39
C VAL A 73 -11.72 -26.30 -0.28
N LEU A 74 -11.85 -25.70 0.91
CA LEU A 74 -12.55 -26.33 2.04
C LEU A 74 -14.04 -26.59 1.74
N GLN A 75 -14.70 -25.68 1.03
CA GLN A 75 -16.10 -25.85 0.63
C GLN A 75 -16.28 -27.00 -0.37
N LEU A 76 -15.34 -27.20 -1.29
CA LEU A 76 -15.37 -28.35 -2.21
C LEU A 76 -15.05 -29.66 -1.48
N LEU A 77 -14.15 -29.64 -0.50
CA LEU A 77 -13.85 -30.81 0.32
C LEU A 77 -15.03 -31.19 1.22
N SER A 78 -15.80 -30.22 1.73
CA SER A 78 -16.98 -30.53 2.55
C SER A 78 -18.16 -31.05 1.74
N SER A 79 -18.35 -30.60 0.49
CA SER A 79 -19.47 -31.03 -0.38
C SER A 79 -19.39 -32.49 -0.86
N THR A 80 -18.30 -33.20 -0.58
CA THR A 80 -18.12 -34.62 -0.95
C THR A 80 -18.30 -35.57 0.24
N LYS A 81 -18.52 -35.06 1.46
CA LYS A 81 -18.59 -35.88 2.69
C LYS A 81 -19.97 -36.48 3.00
N ASP A 82 -21.05 -35.92 2.46
CA ASP A 82 -22.43 -36.24 2.87
C ASP A 82 -23.22 -37.09 1.85
N GLY A 83 -22.56 -38.05 1.17
CA GLY A 83 -23.27 -38.95 0.22
C GLY A 83 -23.95 -38.22 -0.94
N ASP A 84 -23.57 -36.96 -1.17
CA ASP A 84 -24.05 -36.13 -2.26
C ASP A 84 -23.65 -36.73 -3.61
N GLN A 85 -24.57 -36.68 -4.58
CA GLN A 85 -24.29 -37.12 -5.94
C GLN A 85 -23.45 -36.07 -6.68
N PRO A 86 -22.59 -36.47 -7.62
CA PRO A 86 -21.84 -35.52 -8.44
C PRO A 86 -22.82 -34.59 -9.17
N PRO A 87 -22.46 -33.30 -9.33
CA PRO A 87 -23.24 -32.34 -10.11
C PRO A 87 -23.55 -32.86 -11.52
N VAL A 88 -24.71 -32.46 -12.07
CA VAL A 88 -25.15 -32.90 -13.41
C VAL A 88 -24.29 -32.29 -14.53
N ASP A 89 -23.66 -31.14 -14.27
CA ASP A 89 -22.78 -30.49 -15.23
C ASP A 89 -21.36 -31.10 -15.18
N GLU A 90 -20.85 -31.51 -16.34
CA GLU A 90 -19.55 -32.18 -16.50
C GLU A 90 -18.40 -31.36 -15.90
N PHE A 91 -18.50 -30.03 -15.97
CA PHE A 91 -17.46 -29.13 -15.45
C PHE A 91 -17.40 -29.12 -13.92
N SER A 92 -18.53 -29.06 -13.20
CA SER A 92 -18.54 -29.12 -11.72
C SER A 92 -18.35 -30.55 -11.21
N ALA A 93 -18.74 -31.56 -12.00
CA ALA A 93 -18.46 -32.96 -11.70
C ALA A 93 -16.95 -33.25 -11.60
N GLU A 94 -16.13 -32.71 -12.50
CA GLU A 94 -14.66 -32.86 -12.45
C GLU A 94 -14.07 -32.31 -11.13
N GLY A 95 -14.49 -31.11 -10.72
CA GLY A 95 -14.05 -30.51 -9.45
C GLY A 95 -14.49 -31.32 -8.22
N TRP A 96 -15.69 -31.88 -8.26
CA TRP A 96 -16.21 -32.77 -7.22
C TRP A 96 -15.41 -34.08 -7.12
N HIS A 97 -15.06 -34.70 -8.25
CA HIS A 97 -14.24 -35.91 -8.28
C HIS A 97 -12.83 -35.68 -7.73
N LEU A 98 -12.20 -34.54 -8.05
CA LEU A 98 -10.90 -34.17 -7.49
C LEU A 98 -10.99 -33.98 -5.97
N ALA A 99 -12.02 -33.28 -5.47
CA ALA A 99 -12.23 -33.11 -4.05
C ALA A 99 -12.48 -34.44 -3.32
N GLN A 100 -13.21 -35.36 -3.94
CA GLN A 100 -13.40 -36.72 -3.42
C GLN A 100 -12.06 -37.46 -3.30
N ALA A 101 -11.23 -37.43 -4.34
CA ALA A 101 -9.90 -38.05 -4.32
C ALA A 101 -9.00 -37.48 -3.21
N VAL A 102 -9.09 -36.17 -2.94
CA VAL A 102 -8.37 -35.54 -1.81
C VAL A 102 -8.90 -36.03 -0.46
N ASN A 103 -10.22 -36.19 -0.29
CA ASN A 103 -10.78 -36.72 0.95
C ASN A 103 -10.43 -38.19 1.19
N ASP A 104 -10.35 -38.99 0.12
CA ASP A 104 -9.88 -40.38 0.19
C ASP A 104 -8.40 -40.41 0.62
N GLN A 105 -7.58 -39.51 0.08
CA GLN A 105 -6.18 -39.34 0.44
C GLN A 105 -5.99 -38.84 1.89
N ASP A 106 -6.74 -37.81 2.31
CA ASP A 106 -6.78 -37.27 3.69
C ASP A 106 -7.13 -38.37 4.70
N SER A 107 -8.09 -39.23 4.36
CA SER A 107 -8.49 -40.38 5.18
C SER A 107 -7.41 -41.47 5.21
N ARG A 108 -6.78 -41.76 4.06
CA ARG A 108 -5.74 -42.79 3.92
C ARG A 108 -4.46 -42.44 4.67
N LEU A 109 -4.04 -41.18 4.61
CA LEU A 109 -2.80 -40.68 5.21
C LEU A 109 -3.02 -39.93 6.53
N GLN A 110 -4.28 -39.88 7.00
CA GLN A 110 -4.70 -39.29 8.28
C GLN A 110 -4.23 -37.84 8.44
N TRP A 111 -4.43 -37.00 7.41
CA TRP A 111 -3.96 -35.63 7.48
C TRP A 111 -4.80 -34.74 8.42
N GLY A 112 -6.11 -34.96 8.48
CA GLY A 112 -7.02 -34.19 9.32
C GLY A 112 -7.19 -32.76 8.81
N ILE A 113 -7.30 -32.56 7.49
CA ILE A 113 -7.37 -31.22 6.86
C ILE A 113 -8.53 -30.38 7.41
N ASN A 114 -9.65 -31.01 7.78
CA ASN A 114 -10.82 -30.29 8.29
C ASN A 114 -10.62 -29.81 9.73
N ASP A 115 -9.87 -30.55 10.54
CA ASP A 115 -9.54 -30.17 11.93
C ASP A 115 -8.39 -29.16 11.96
N GLN A 116 -7.46 -29.27 11.00
CA GLN A 116 -6.30 -28.40 10.86
C GLN A 116 -6.18 -27.80 9.46
N PRO A 117 -7.07 -26.85 9.07
CA PRO A 117 -7.00 -26.22 7.74
C PRO A 117 -5.70 -25.46 7.47
N GLY A 118 -4.94 -25.12 8.51
CA GLY A 118 -3.64 -24.45 8.41
C GLY A 118 -2.55 -25.30 7.74
N ARG A 119 -2.75 -26.61 7.59
CA ARG A 119 -1.85 -27.50 6.82
C ARG A 119 -1.86 -27.21 5.33
N LEU A 120 -2.96 -26.66 4.81
CA LEU A 120 -3.03 -26.19 3.43
C LEU A 120 -2.15 -24.96 3.26
N ARG A 121 -0.99 -25.12 2.60
CA ARG A 121 -0.01 -24.06 2.32
C ARG A 121 -0.48 -23.11 1.22
N ILE A 122 -1.63 -22.47 1.43
CA ILE A 122 -2.16 -21.38 0.61
C ILE A 122 -1.82 -20.07 1.31
N LEU A 123 -0.76 -19.39 0.85
CA LEU A 123 -0.15 -18.25 1.53
C LEU A 123 -0.02 -17.05 0.58
N THR A 124 0.24 -15.87 1.16
CA THR A 124 0.78 -14.75 0.37
C THR A 124 2.30 -14.84 0.30
N ILE A 125 2.89 -14.18 -0.69
CA ILE A 125 4.36 -14.09 -0.81
C ILE A 125 4.96 -13.54 0.50
N ASP A 126 4.44 -12.43 1.03
CA ASP A 126 4.94 -11.83 2.26
C ASP A 126 4.85 -12.77 3.47
N ALA A 127 3.74 -13.52 3.58
CA ALA A 127 3.55 -14.47 4.68
C ALA A 127 4.54 -15.65 4.59
N PHE A 128 4.85 -16.07 3.36
CA PHE A 128 5.87 -17.08 3.12
C PHE A 128 7.27 -16.54 3.47
N SER A 129 7.65 -15.37 2.96
CA SER A 129 8.93 -14.70 3.27
C SER A 129 9.11 -14.47 4.77
N GLN A 130 8.06 -14.06 5.48
CA GLN A 130 8.08 -13.92 6.94
C GLN A 130 8.30 -15.27 7.63
N GLY A 131 7.67 -16.34 7.15
CA GLY A 131 7.90 -17.69 7.64
C GLY A 131 9.35 -18.16 7.47
N LEU A 132 9.98 -17.83 6.33
CA LEU A 132 11.41 -18.11 6.10
C LEU A 132 12.30 -17.37 7.10
N ASN A 133 12.04 -16.07 7.32
CA ASN A 133 12.80 -15.25 8.25
C ASN A 133 12.69 -15.75 9.71
N GLN A 134 11.55 -16.30 10.11
CA GLN A 134 11.36 -16.88 11.44
C GLN A 134 12.11 -18.20 11.63
N ALA A 135 12.35 -18.96 10.56
CA ALA A 135 13.00 -20.25 10.64
C ALA A 135 14.52 -20.17 10.91
N LEU A 136 15.19 -19.06 10.58
CA LEU A 136 16.63 -18.88 10.77
C LEU A 136 17.04 -17.44 11.17
N PRO A 137 16.79 -17.01 12.41
CA PRO A 137 17.18 -15.68 12.88
C PRO A 137 18.70 -15.43 12.86
N LEU A 138 19.51 -16.48 12.99
CA LEU A 138 20.98 -16.38 13.10
C LEU A 138 21.70 -16.28 11.74
N LEU A 139 21.18 -16.95 10.69
CA LEU A 139 21.80 -16.93 9.36
C LEU A 139 21.36 -15.70 8.52
N ALA A 140 20.21 -15.10 8.83
CA ALA A 140 19.73 -13.85 8.20
C ALA A 140 20.48 -12.57 8.66
N GLY A 141 21.71 -12.73 9.20
CA GLY A 141 22.67 -11.64 9.41
C GLY A 141 22.38 -10.66 10.56
N SER A 142 21.28 -10.82 11.29
CA SER A 142 20.98 -9.94 12.43
C SER A 142 20.15 -10.70 13.45
N GLY A 143 20.72 -10.95 14.63
CA GLY A 143 20.07 -11.67 15.73
C GLY A 143 18.84 -10.97 16.33
N VAL A 144 18.19 -10.06 15.59
CA VAL A 144 16.97 -9.34 15.93
C VAL A 144 15.88 -9.72 14.93
N GLN A 145 14.78 -10.25 15.44
CA GLN A 145 13.58 -10.54 14.65
C GLN A 145 12.89 -9.22 14.28
N LEU A 146 12.78 -8.93 12.99
CA LEU A 146 12.05 -7.75 12.51
C LEU A 146 10.55 -8.03 12.43
N SER A 147 9.75 -7.10 12.94
CA SER A 147 8.31 -7.06 12.71
C SER A 147 7.99 -6.15 11.51
N PRO A 148 7.04 -6.52 10.63
CA PRO A 148 6.62 -5.65 9.54
C PRO A 148 6.05 -4.34 10.08
N THR A 149 6.47 -3.21 9.51
CA THR A 149 5.93 -1.89 9.83
C THR A 149 4.96 -1.40 8.76
N ASP A 150 3.84 -0.80 9.17
CA ASP A 150 2.86 -0.19 8.27
C ASP A 150 3.29 1.23 7.80
N ASN A 151 4.29 1.84 8.46
CA ASN A 151 4.76 3.20 8.13
C ASN A 151 6.30 3.27 7.99
N PRO A 152 6.88 2.61 6.98
CA PRO A 152 8.33 2.54 6.82
C PRO A 152 8.96 3.89 6.42
N GLN A 153 8.17 4.84 5.93
CA GLN A 153 8.62 6.18 5.54
C GLN A 153 9.33 6.94 6.69
N LEU A 154 8.92 6.68 7.95
CA LEU A 154 9.60 7.23 9.12
C LEU A 154 11.03 6.70 9.27
N LEU A 155 11.20 5.39 9.04
CA LEU A 155 12.48 4.71 9.18
C LEU A 155 13.44 5.18 8.09
N TYR A 156 12.94 5.37 6.85
CA TYR A 156 13.73 5.94 5.76
C TYR A 156 14.19 7.37 6.08
N ARG A 157 13.27 8.23 6.56
CA ARG A 157 13.62 9.62 6.94
C ARG A 157 14.62 9.65 8.09
N GLN A 158 14.47 8.76 9.08
CA GLN A 158 15.43 8.64 10.17
C GLN A 158 16.81 8.28 9.62
N ALA A 159 16.92 7.21 8.83
CA ALA A 159 18.19 6.78 8.23
C ALA A 159 18.87 7.88 7.40
N VAL A 160 18.11 8.59 6.57
CA VAL A 160 18.63 9.70 5.76
C VAL A 160 19.08 10.87 6.64
N ARG A 161 18.38 11.16 7.74
CA ARG A 161 18.79 12.23 8.66
C ARG A 161 20.08 11.89 9.40
N GLU A 162 20.24 10.65 9.84
CA GLU A 162 21.50 10.18 10.44
C GLU A 162 22.65 10.27 9.44
N LEU A 163 22.44 9.81 8.20
CA LEU A 163 23.40 9.95 7.11
C LEU A 163 23.80 11.41 6.86
N LEU A 164 22.82 12.32 6.76
CA LEU A 164 23.05 13.74 6.51
C LEU A 164 23.66 14.47 7.73
N ALA A 165 23.52 13.94 8.95
CA ALA A 165 24.24 14.46 10.11
C ALA A 165 25.76 14.23 9.99
N GLY A 166 26.17 13.22 9.22
CA GLY A 166 27.56 12.95 8.88
C GLY A 166 28.23 14.01 7.99
N ILE A 167 27.49 14.98 7.44
CA ILE A 167 28.08 16.11 6.68
C ILE A 167 28.91 17.02 7.59
N ASP A 168 28.42 17.24 8.81
CA ASP A 168 29.05 18.13 9.80
C ASP A 168 30.15 17.40 10.61
N GLN A 169 30.36 16.10 10.37
CA GLN A 169 31.32 15.23 11.06
C GLN A 169 32.36 14.67 10.06
N GLU A 170 33.49 14.15 10.54
CA GLU A 170 34.47 13.41 9.71
C GLU A 170 33.89 12.02 9.34
N SER A 171 32.99 11.98 8.37
CA SER A 171 32.38 10.75 7.84
C SER A 171 33.09 10.27 6.56
N PRO A 172 33.23 8.95 6.32
CA PRO A 172 33.80 8.40 5.09
C PRO A 172 33.09 8.82 3.79
N CYS A 173 31.82 9.23 3.86
CA CYS A 173 31.02 9.67 2.69
C CYS A 173 30.81 11.19 2.61
N GLN A 174 31.52 11.97 3.43
CA GLN A 174 31.33 13.43 3.52
C GLN A 174 31.58 14.13 2.17
N GLN A 175 32.63 13.75 1.44
CA GLN A 175 32.99 14.37 0.16
C GLN A 175 31.92 14.13 -0.89
N GLU A 176 31.39 12.91 -0.95
CA GLU A 176 30.35 12.50 -1.88
C GLU A 176 29.01 13.17 -1.57
N LEU A 177 28.62 13.26 -0.28
CA LEU A 177 27.43 14.02 0.14
C LEU A 177 27.52 15.50 -0.24
N MET A 178 28.70 16.11 -0.06
CA MET A 178 28.94 17.51 -0.45
C MET A 178 28.89 17.71 -1.97
N ALA A 179 29.35 16.75 -2.76
CA ALA A 179 29.24 16.79 -4.22
C ALA A 179 27.77 16.75 -4.68
N LEU A 180 26.95 15.85 -4.10
CA LEU A 180 25.51 15.78 -4.39
C LEU A 180 24.76 17.02 -3.96
N LEU A 181 25.06 17.57 -2.77
CA LEU A 181 24.46 18.82 -2.32
C LEU A 181 24.80 19.98 -3.25
N ARG A 182 26.05 20.09 -3.69
CA ARG A 182 26.47 21.13 -4.64
C ARG A 182 25.70 21.02 -5.96
N HIS A 183 25.48 19.80 -6.45
CA HIS A 183 24.71 19.52 -7.67
C HIS A 183 23.23 19.93 -7.54
N LEU A 184 22.66 19.81 -6.33
CA LEU A 184 21.28 20.18 -6.00
C LEU A 184 21.14 21.59 -5.40
N ASP A 185 22.02 22.53 -5.77
CA ASP A 185 22.00 23.93 -5.30
C ASP A 185 22.00 24.08 -3.76
N ASN A 186 22.66 23.17 -3.05
CA ASN A 186 22.71 23.08 -1.59
C ASN A 186 21.33 22.96 -0.91
N ARG A 187 20.32 22.44 -1.61
CA ARG A 187 18.97 22.23 -1.05
C ARG A 187 18.88 20.93 -0.26
N ARG A 188 19.24 20.98 1.03
CA ARG A 188 19.22 19.81 1.93
C ARG A 188 17.87 19.09 1.98
N SER A 189 16.75 19.82 2.04
CA SER A 189 15.41 19.21 2.09
C SER A 189 15.05 18.46 0.80
N GLN A 190 15.54 18.92 -0.35
CA GLN A 190 15.36 18.24 -1.63
C GLN A 190 16.18 16.94 -1.68
N LEU A 191 17.45 16.98 -1.24
CA LEU A 191 18.28 15.78 -1.14
C LEU A 191 17.69 14.75 -0.15
N GLU A 192 17.21 15.20 1.02
CA GLU A 192 16.52 14.33 1.98
C GLU A 192 15.32 13.63 1.34
N GLY A 193 14.45 14.38 0.65
CA GLY A 193 13.30 13.82 -0.06
C GLY A 193 13.68 12.79 -1.13
N LEU A 194 14.72 13.10 -1.92
CA LEU A 194 15.22 12.22 -2.97
C LEU A 194 15.86 10.93 -2.43
N LEU A 195 16.69 11.02 -1.38
CA LEU A 195 17.28 9.83 -0.74
C LEU A 195 16.22 8.96 -0.07
N VAL A 196 15.21 9.56 0.53
CA VAL A 196 14.07 8.82 1.11
C VAL A 196 13.31 8.07 0.02
N GLN A 197 13.09 8.69 -1.16
CA GLN A 197 12.49 8.01 -2.31
C GLN A 197 13.37 6.85 -2.80
N MET A 198 14.69 7.05 -2.87
CA MET A 198 15.62 5.96 -3.25
C MET A 198 15.56 4.80 -2.25
N LEU A 199 15.60 5.04 -0.94
CA LEU A 199 15.53 3.97 0.08
C LEU A 199 14.23 3.15 0.02
N ALA A 200 13.12 3.78 -0.36
CA ALA A 200 11.83 3.12 -0.52
C ALA A 200 11.82 2.07 -1.65
N HIS A 201 12.72 2.22 -2.63
CA HIS A 201 12.82 1.40 -3.85
C HIS A 201 14.19 0.70 -3.98
N ARG A 202 14.81 0.40 -2.84
CA ARG A 202 16.21 -0.09 -2.78
C ARG A 202 16.42 -1.45 -3.40
N ASP A 203 15.42 -2.31 -3.42
CA ASP A 203 15.47 -3.58 -4.13
C ASP A 203 15.69 -3.42 -5.64
N GLN A 204 15.28 -2.30 -6.22
CA GLN A 204 15.44 -2.03 -7.65
C GLN A 204 16.88 -1.68 -8.01
N TRP A 205 17.53 -0.82 -7.22
CA TRP A 205 18.85 -0.29 -7.56
C TRP A 205 20.00 -0.92 -6.78
N LEU A 206 19.78 -1.49 -5.59
CA LEU A 206 20.88 -1.99 -4.74
C LEU A 206 21.66 -3.12 -5.42
N LYS A 207 20.98 -3.99 -6.17
CA LYS A 207 21.60 -5.06 -6.97
C LYS A 207 22.42 -4.54 -8.16
N LEU A 208 22.15 -3.31 -8.60
CA LEU A 208 22.73 -2.70 -9.80
C LEU A 208 23.98 -1.88 -9.50
N LEU A 209 24.12 -1.43 -8.25
CA LEU A 209 25.27 -0.63 -7.87
C LEU A 209 26.50 -1.54 -7.69
N PRO A 210 27.64 -1.18 -8.28
CA PRO A 210 28.88 -1.91 -8.06
C PRO A 210 29.39 -1.65 -6.64
N HIS A 211 30.20 -2.58 -6.13
CA HIS A 211 31.01 -2.25 -4.96
C HIS A 211 31.92 -1.05 -5.31
N PRO A 212 32.14 -0.07 -4.41
CA PRO A 212 32.95 1.13 -4.72
C PRO A 212 34.34 0.82 -5.28
N ALA A 213 34.93 -0.31 -4.92
CA ALA A 213 36.23 -0.78 -5.44
C ALA A 213 36.21 -1.17 -6.93
N GLN A 214 35.07 -1.57 -7.47
CA GLN A 214 34.88 -2.02 -8.87
C GLN A 214 34.35 -0.90 -9.78
N PHE A 215 34.22 0.33 -9.26
CA PHE A 215 33.59 1.43 -9.98
C PHE A 215 34.23 1.76 -11.34
N ALA A 216 35.56 1.65 -11.44
CA ALA A 216 36.27 1.95 -12.70
C ALA A 216 35.93 0.94 -13.81
N GLU A 217 35.81 -0.34 -13.46
CA GLU A 217 35.40 -1.41 -14.39
C GLU A 217 33.93 -1.20 -14.78
N PHE A 218 33.07 -0.96 -13.80
CA PHE A 218 31.65 -0.68 -13.99
C PHE A 218 31.37 0.48 -14.96
N ILE A 219 32.09 1.61 -14.84
CA ILE A 219 31.92 2.73 -15.77
C ILE A 219 32.33 2.34 -17.19
N ASN A 220 33.36 1.51 -17.36
CA ASN A 220 33.75 1.03 -18.68
C ASN A 220 32.71 0.07 -19.28
N GLU A 221 32.14 -0.82 -18.48
CA GLU A 221 31.02 -1.69 -18.89
C GLU A 221 29.78 -0.89 -19.30
N MET A 222 29.46 0.18 -18.55
CA MET A 222 28.37 1.08 -18.90
C MET A 222 28.62 1.83 -20.21
N LYS A 223 29.87 2.28 -20.48
CA LYS A 223 30.24 2.86 -21.78
C LYS A 223 30.04 1.85 -22.93
N GLN A 224 30.44 0.60 -22.73
CA GLN A 224 30.27 -0.45 -23.72
C GLN A 224 28.80 -0.81 -23.93
N SER A 225 28.00 -0.83 -22.87
CA SER A 225 26.54 -1.05 -22.94
C SER A 225 25.87 0.07 -23.72
N LEU A 226 26.21 1.33 -23.41
CA LEU A 226 25.71 2.49 -24.15
C LEU A 226 26.09 2.44 -25.64
N THR A 227 27.30 1.98 -25.94
CA THR A 227 27.78 1.79 -27.32
C THR A 227 26.93 0.76 -28.05
N ARG A 228 26.67 -0.40 -27.43
CA ARG A 228 25.84 -1.48 -27.99
C ARG A 228 24.40 -1.06 -28.21
N VAL A 229 23.78 -0.35 -27.25
CA VAL A 229 22.43 0.21 -27.41
C VAL A 229 22.36 1.15 -28.63
N CYS A 230 23.37 1.99 -28.84
CA CYS A 230 23.44 2.86 -30.01
C CYS A 230 23.64 2.09 -31.33
N GLU A 231 24.51 1.08 -31.34
CA GLU A 231 24.76 0.22 -32.50
C GLU A 231 23.51 -0.58 -32.88
N GLN A 232 22.81 -1.16 -31.90
CA GLN A 232 21.58 -1.90 -32.12
C GLN A 232 20.47 -1.01 -32.66
N GLY A 233 20.22 0.14 -32.04
CA GLY A 233 19.19 1.07 -32.52
C GLY A 233 19.47 1.61 -33.93
N LEU A 234 20.75 1.79 -34.30
CA LEU A 234 21.14 2.14 -35.66
C LEU A 234 20.92 0.97 -36.63
N SER A 235 21.29 -0.25 -36.24
CA SER A 235 21.10 -1.46 -37.04
C SER A 235 19.61 -1.69 -37.35
N ASP A 236 18.74 -1.57 -36.33
CA ASP A 236 17.29 -1.72 -36.48
C ASP A 236 16.70 -0.71 -37.45
N TRP A 237 17.13 0.56 -37.36
CA TRP A 237 16.72 1.60 -38.32
C TRP A 237 17.19 1.27 -39.75
N LEU A 238 18.46 0.90 -39.93
CA LEU A 238 19.00 0.58 -41.24
C LEU A 238 18.30 -0.63 -41.88
N ALA A 239 17.89 -1.62 -41.08
CA ALA A 239 17.16 -2.78 -41.53
C ALA A 239 15.70 -2.46 -41.93
N ALA A 240 15.05 -1.52 -41.23
CA ALA A 240 13.66 -1.15 -41.48
C ALA A 240 13.48 -0.01 -42.49
N MET A 241 14.56 0.69 -42.86
CA MET A 241 14.50 1.82 -43.80
C MET A 241 14.00 1.37 -45.19
N PRO A 242 13.08 2.11 -45.82
CA PRO A 242 12.62 1.81 -47.18
C PRO A 242 13.74 1.78 -48.22
N GLN A 243 13.63 0.89 -49.21
CA GLN A 243 14.63 0.76 -50.27
C GLN A 243 14.75 2.04 -51.11
N GLY A 244 15.97 2.52 -51.34
CA GLY A 244 16.26 3.72 -52.13
C GLY A 244 16.38 5.02 -51.33
N TRP A 245 15.82 5.07 -50.11
CA TRP A 245 15.88 6.25 -49.24
C TRP A 245 17.31 6.67 -48.88
N PHE A 246 18.24 5.72 -48.77
CA PHE A 246 19.63 6.05 -48.43
C PHE A 246 20.25 7.10 -49.36
N LEU A 247 20.09 6.92 -50.68
CA LEU A 247 20.66 7.82 -51.69
C LEU A 247 19.94 9.17 -51.70
N GLU A 248 18.61 9.16 -51.60
CA GLU A 248 17.80 10.38 -51.58
C GLU A 248 18.03 11.22 -50.32
N LEU A 249 18.09 10.58 -49.14
CA LEU A 249 18.40 11.26 -47.88
C LEU A 249 19.82 11.82 -47.87
N THR A 250 20.79 11.10 -48.43
CA THR A 250 22.17 11.60 -48.55
C THR A 250 22.22 12.89 -49.37
N ASP A 251 21.57 12.90 -50.53
CA ASP A 251 21.50 14.07 -51.40
C ASP A 251 20.79 15.27 -50.73
N LEU A 252 19.65 15.02 -50.06
CA LEU A 252 18.90 16.08 -49.35
C LEU A 252 19.63 16.63 -48.12
N VAL A 253 20.33 15.78 -47.37
CA VAL A 253 21.11 16.18 -46.20
C VAL A 253 22.33 16.98 -46.63
N SER A 254 23.05 16.57 -47.67
CA SER A 254 24.14 17.35 -48.25
C SER A 254 23.66 18.73 -48.73
N TYR A 255 22.55 18.79 -49.46
CA TYR A 255 21.95 20.07 -49.87
C TYR A 255 21.59 20.97 -48.68
N ALA A 256 21.02 20.40 -47.61
CA ALA A 256 20.69 21.14 -46.41
C ALA A 256 21.94 21.67 -45.69
N ALA A 257 23.01 20.87 -45.64
CA ALA A 257 24.28 21.21 -45.02
C ALA A 257 24.94 22.42 -45.68
N ASP A 258 25.06 22.39 -47.01
CA ASP A 258 25.70 23.45 -47.80
C ASP A 258 24.98 24.80 -47.57
N ASN A 259 23.66 24.80 -47.62
CA ASN A 259 22.83 26.00 -47.40
C ASN A 259 22.91 26.56 -45.96
N LEU A 260 23.16 25.70 -44.96
CA LEU A 260 23.31 26.13 -43.57
C LEU A 260 24.72 26.67 -43.30
N GLN A 261 25.74 26.04 -43.89
CA GLN A 261 27.13 26.49 -43.79
C GLN A 261 27.32 27.88 -44.41
N GLU A 262 26.71 28.15 -45.57
CA GLU A 262 26.70 29.49 -46.20
C GLU A 262 26.08 30.57 -45.30
N ARG A 263 25.24 30.19 -44.33
CA ARG A 263 24.56 31.09 -43.39
C ARG A 263 25.25 31.20 -42.04
N GLY A 264 26.43 30.59 -41.88
CA GLY A 264 27.18 30.60 -40.62
C GLY A 264 26.61 29.66 -39.55
N ALA A 265 25.72 28.73 -39.91
CA ALA A 265 25.22 27.68 -39.03
C ALA A 265 25.92 26.35 -39.38
N ALA A 266 26.79 25.87 -38.49
CA ALA A 266 27.52 24.62 -38.73
C ALA A 266 26.60 23.41 -38.46
N LEU A 267 26.03 22.81 -39.51
CA LEU A 267 25.70 21.39 -39.44
C LEU A 267 27.04 20.64 -39.69
N GLN A 268 27.71 20.20 -38.63
CA GLN A 268 28.89 19.35 -38.76
C GLN A 268 28.43 17.95 -39.19
N LEU A 269 28.36 17.70 -40.49
CA LEU A 269 28.12 16.36 -41.03
C LEU A 269 29.47 15.72 -41.38
N PRO A 270 29.72 14.47 -40.97
CA PRO A 270 30.90 13.72 -41.42
C PRO A 270 30.89 13.57 -42.95
N THR A 271 32.01 13.86 -43.60
CA THR A 271 32.19 13.81 -45.05
C THR A 271 32.30 12.38 -45.62
N GLU A 272 32.37 11.36 -44.77
CA GLU A 272 32.46 9.95 -45.19
C GLU A 272 31.28 9.14 -44.63
N VAL A 273 30.28 8.88 -45.48
CA VAL A 273 29.23 7.89 -45.19
C VAL A 273 29.72 6.54 -45.71
N ALA A 274 30.56 5.87 -44.91
CA ALA A 274 31.01 4.52 -45.22
C ALA A 274 30.87 3.61 -43.99
N SER A 275 30.00 2.60 -44.13
CA SER A 275 29.85 1.41 -43.27
C SER A 275 29.24 1.60 -41.87
N GLU A 276 28.76 0.47 -41.35
CA GLU A 276 28.03 0.18 -40.09
C GLU A 276 28.73 0.64 -38.78
N SER A 277 29.57 1.67 -38.82
CA SER A 277 30.35 2.15 -37.66
C SER A 277 29.63 3.28 -36.90
N LEU A 278 29.94 3.41 -35.60
CA LEU A 278 29.51 4.49 -34.69
C LEU A 278 29.66 5.92 -35.24
N PHE A 279 30.58 6.15 -36.20
CA PHE A 279 30.74 7.45 -36.85
C PHE A 279 29.53 7.87 -37.70
N ALA A 280 28.61 6.95 -38.01
CA ALA A 280 27.35 7.23 -38.68
C ALA A 280 26.23 7.69 -37.74
N LEU A 281 26.36 7.57 -36.40
CA LEU A 281 25.29 7.91 -35.46
C LEU A 281 24.96 9.42 -35.51
N ASP A 282 25.96 10.29 -35.48
CA ASP A 282 25.73 11.75 -35.57
C ASP A 282 25.07 12.14 -36.90
N TYR A 283 25.40 11.44 -37.99
CA TYR A 283 24.74 11.62 -39.28
C TYR A 283 23.25 11.25 -39.20
N TRP A 284 22.91 10.08 -38.66
CA TRP A 284 21.51 9.63 -38.58
C TRP A 284 20.70 10.41 -37.54
N LEU A 285 21.31 10.87 -36.45
CA LEU A 285 20.66 11.81 -35.51
C LEU A 285 20.32 13.14 -36.20
N ALA A 286 21.20 13.65 -37.08
CA ALA A 286 20.92 14.84 -37.88
C ALA A 286 19.78 14.60 -38.88
N VAL A 287 19.76 13.43 -39.55
CA VAL A 287 18.65 13.00 -40.42
C VAL A 287 17.32 12.98 -39.65
N ALA A 288 17.30 12.36 -38.47
CA ALA A 288 16.10 12.32 -37.63
C ALA A 288 15.66 13.71 -37.16
N GLY A 289 16.60 14.61 -36.85
CA GLY A 289 16.33 16.01 -36.53
C GLY A 289 15.71 16.81 -37.69
N LEU A 290 16.11 16.49 -38.92
CA LEU A 290 15.57 17.08 -40.15
C LEU A 290 14.13 16.62 -40.43
N LEU A 291 13.85 15.33 -40.24
CA LEU A 291 12.55 14.72 -40.55
C LEU A 291 11.50 14.94 -39.45
N LEU A 292 11.91 14.94 -38.18
CA LEU A 292 11.02 14.96 -37.02
C LEU A 292 11.01 16.30 -36.28
N THR A 293 9.90 16.62 -35.61
CA THR A 293 9.78 17.70 -34.62
C THR A 293 10.38 17.27 -33.28
N ASN A 294 10.54 18.22 -32.35
CA ASN A 294 11.05 17.92 -31.00
C ASN A 294 10.17 16.94 -30.21
N ASP A 295 8.88 16.87 -30.54
CA ASP A 295 7.93 15.93 -29.94
C ASP A 295 7.87 14.58 -30.65
N GLY A 296 8.74 14.34 -31.64
CA GLY A 296 8.77 13.09 -32.42
C GLY A 296 7.74 13.01 -33.56
N GLY A 297 6.95 14.07 -33.79
CA GLY A 297 6.02 14.12 -34.91
C GLY A 297 6.71 14.38 -36.25
N VAL A 298 6.17 13.86 -37.35
CA VAL A 298 6.69 14.15 -38.70
C VAL A 298 6.46 15.63 -39.04
N ARG A 299 7.50 16.32 -39.55
CA ARG A 299 7.37 17.73 -39.91
C ARG A 299 6.37 17.93 -41.06
N LYS A 300 5.67 19.07 -41.04
CA LYS A 300 4.73 19.44 -42.13
C LYS A 300 5.45 19.89 -43.40
N ALA A 301 6.52 20.67 -43.28
CA ALA A 301 7.36 21.11 -44.39
C ALA A 301 8.72 21.61 -43.89
N PRO A 302 9.80 21.49 -44.68
CA PRO A 302 11.10 22.06 -44.34
C PRO A 302 11.12 23.58 -44.54
N ASN A 303 11.95 24.27 -43.77
CA ASN A 303 12.09 25.73 -43.80
C ASN A 303 13.54 26.18 -44.00
N LYS A 304 13.71 27.50 -44.13
CA LYS A 304 15.01 28.13 -44.38
C LYS A 304 16.05 27.86 -43.29
N ASN A 305 15.63 27.63 -42.04
CA ASN A 305 16.52 27.34 -40.91
C ASN A 305 16.97 25.87 -40.88
N GLN A 306 16.50 25.06 -41.84
CA GLN A 306 16.83 23.65 -41.99
C GLN A 306 17.57 23.39 -43.32
N GLY A 307 18.05 24.46 -43.97
CA GLY A 307 18.76 24.34 -45.25
C GLY A 307 17.89 24.34 -46.51
N PHE A 308 16.58 24.60 -46.39
CA PHE A 308 15.65 24.62 -47.53
C PHE A 308 15.08 26.03 -47.80
N PRO A 309 15.79 26.90 -48.56
CA PRO A 309 15.33 28.24 -48.89
C PRO A 309 14.14 28.24 -49.87
N ALA A 310 13.37 29.33 -49.87
CA ALA A 310 12.31 29.53 -50.87
C ALA A 310 12.92 29.99 -52.20
N GLY A 311 12.62 29.31 -53.30
CA GLY A 311 13.18 29.60 -54.63
C GLY A 311 12.46 28.87 -55.77
N LYS A 312 12.96 29.02 -57.01
CA LYS A 312 12.54 28.29 -58.22
C LYS A 312 13.69 27.42 -58.73
N GLY A 313 13.40 26.32 -59.43
CA GLY A 313 14.42 25.35 -59.88
C GLY A 313 14.80 24.39 -58.75
N GLU A 314 16.10 24.15 -58.58
CA GLU A 314 16.66 23.18 -57.61
C GLU A 314 16.13 23.33 -56.16
N PRO A 315 15.97 24.53 -55.55
CA PRO A 315 15.41 24.65 -54.20
C PRO A 315 13.95 24.18 -54.09
N ALA A 316 13.15 24.34 -55.16
CA ALA A 316 11.77 23.88 -55.18
C ALA A 316 11.70 22.35 -55.35
N GLU A 317 12.59 21.78 -56.16
CA GLU A 317 12.70 20.33 -56.38
C GLU A 317 13.15 19.60 -55.10
N LYS A 318 14.22 20.05 -54.44
CA LYS A 318 14.71 19.45 -53.18
C LYS A 318 13.68 19.56 -52.06
N LYS A 319 12.95 20.68 -51.98
CA LYS A 319 11.86 20.85 -51.02
C LYS A 319 10.69 19.92 -51.29
N ALA A 320 10.32 19.71 -52.56
CA ALA A 320 9.25 18.79 -52.94
C ALA A 320 9.64 17.33 -52.63
N ALA A 321 10.87 16.94 -52.93
CA ALA A 321 11.41 15.62 -52.62
C ALA A 321 11.39 15.33 -51.10
N LEU A 322 11.82 16.28 -50.26
CA LEU A 322 11.75 16.09 -48.80
C LEU A 322 10.29 16.01 -48.30
N VAL A 323 9.36 16.78 -48.87
CA VAL A 323 7.92 16.69 -48.52
C VAL A 323 7.34 15.33 -48.94
N GLN A 324 7.77 14.76 -50.06
CA GLN A 324 7.38 13.42 -50.47
C GLN A 324 7.85 12.37 -49.46
N LEU A 325 9.13 12.39 -49.06
CA LEU A 325 9.65 11.49 -48.02
C LEU A 325 8.91 11.65 -46.68
N LEU A 326 8.57 12.88 -46.28
CA LEU A 326 7.77 13.12 -45.07
C LEU A 326 6.36 12.53 -45.16
N ASN A 327 5.76 12.46 -46.35
CA ASN A 327 4.46 11.82 -46.54
C ASN A 327 4.59 10.29 -46.57
N GLU A 328 5.60 9.75 -47.24
CA GLU A 328 5.90 8.30 -47.23
C GLU A 328 6.18 7.82 -45.79
N LEU A 329 6.93 8.59 -44.99
CA LEU A 329 7.21 8.27 -43.59
C LEU A 329 5.93 8.17 -42.73
N LYS A 330 4.89 8.95 -43.04
CA LYS A 330 3.59 8.87 -42.34
C LYS A 330 2.82 7.60 -42.68
N GLU A 331 3.02 7.06 -43.89
CA GLU A 331 2.39 5.81 -44.35
C GLU A 331 3.14 4.57 -43.83
N THR A 332 4.35 4.74 -43.27
CA THR A 332 5.17 3.66 -42.70
C THR A 332 5.35 3.82 -41.18
N PRO A 333 4.36 3.40 -40.35
CA PRO A 333 4.40 3.61 -38.90
C PRO A 333 5.56 2.91 -38.19
N ASP A 334 5.99 1.74 -38.68
CA ASP A 334 7.09 0.97 -38.09
C ASP A 334 8.44 1.71 -38.27
N ALA A 335 8.71 2.21 -39.48
CA ALA A 335 9.90 3.01 -39.77
C ALA A 335 9.89 4.34 -39.01
N LEU A 336 8.73 4.99 -38.89
CA LEU A 336 8.57 6.20 -38.07
C LEU A 336 8.88 5.94 -36.59
N ALA A 337 8.38 4.84 -36.03
CA ALA A 337 8.65 4.47 -34.64
C ALA A 337 10.14 4.26 -34.38
N LEU A 338 10.84 3.55 -35.27
CA LEU A 338 12.29 3.34 -35.19
C LEU A 338 13.09 4.64 -35.36
N LEU A 339 12.68 5.53 -36.27
CA LEU A 339 13.34 6.83 -36.44
C LEU A 339 13.16 7.75 -35.22
N VAL A 340 11.98 7.72 -34.59
CA VAL A 340 11.71 8.44 -33.33
C VAL A 340 12.60 7.90 -32.21
N GLN A 341 12.79 6.58 -32.14
CA GLN A 341 13.70 5.96 -31.17
C GLN A 341 15.15 6.36 -31.44
N LEU A 342 15.58 6.31 -32.71
CA LEU A 342 16.94 6.70 -33.10
C LEU A 342 17.24 8.15 -32.71
N ARG A 343 16.30 9.07 -32.91
CA ARG A 343 16.42 10.48 -32.47
C ARG A 343 16.65 10.60 -30.95
N GLY A 344 16.06 9.70 -30.17
CA GLY A 344 16.17 9.69 -28.71
C GLY A 344 17.48 9.10 -28.20
N LEU A 345 18.28 8.44 -29.05
CA LEU A 345 19.52 7.78 -28.63
C LEU A 345 20.54 8.80 -28.11
N PRO A 346 21.18 8.53 -26.97
CA PRO A 346 22.26 9.36 -26.47
C PRO A 346 23.54 9.15 -27.28
N ARG A 347 24.50 10.07 -27.14
CA ARG A 347 25.87 9.81 -27.59
C ARG A 347 26.53 8.80 -26.64
N PRO A 348 27.38 7.88 -27.16
CA PRO A 348 28.05 6.85 -26.36
C PRO A 348 29.24 7.43 -25.56
N ALA A 349 28.97 8.45 -24.76
CA ALA A 349 29.95 9.11 -23.92
C ALA A 349 29.32 9.48 -22.58
N ILE A 350 30.08 9.26 -21.51
CA ILE A 350 29.74 9.72 -20.16
C ILE A 350 30.74 10.82 -19.82
N SER A 351 30.23 12.00 -19.45
CA SER A 351 31.07 13.14 -19.09
C SER A 351 31.85 12.84 -17.80
N ALA A 352 32.96 13.55 -17.58
CA ALA A 352 33.73 13.39 -16.34
C ALA A 352 32.90 13.79 -15.11
N GLU A 353 32.09 14.85 -15.24
CA GLU A 353 31.19 15.33 -14.18
C GLU A 353 30.11 14.29 -13.85
N ASP A 354 29.45 13.71 -14.86
CA ASP A 354 28.47 12.63 -14.66
C ASP A 354 29.12 11.41 -14.00
N GLY A 355 30.33 11.04 -14.42
CA GLY A 355 31.08 9.95 -13.82
C GLY A 355 31.39 10.17 -12.34
N GLU A 356 31.79 11.38 -11.96
CA GLU A 356 32.01 11.75 -10.55
C GLU A 356 30.72 11.76 -9.74
N LEU A 357 29.61 12.24 -10.31
CA LEU A 357 28.30 12.22 -9.65
C LEU A 357 27.77 10.81 -9.47
N ILE A 358 27.90 9.94 -10.48
CA ILE A 358 27.51 8.52 -10.36
C ILE A 358 28.35 7.84 -9.28
N ARG A 359 29.66 8.14 -9.20
CA ARG A 359 30.52 7.65 -8.11
C ARG A 359 30.01 8.09 -6.73
N ALA A 360 29.66 9.38 -6.60
CA ALA A 360 29.12 9.92 -5.36
C ALA A 360 27.80 9.25 -4.98
N LEU A 361 26.89 9.05 -5.96
CA LEU A 361 25.63 8.34 -5.74
C LEU A 361 25.84 6.90 -5.31
N VAL A 362 26.74 6.15 -5.96
CA VAL A 362 27.08 4.78 -5.58
C VAL A 362 27.48 4.73 -4.11
N VAL A 363 28.42 5.56 -3.67
CA VAL A 363 28.88 5.59 -2.28
C VAL A 363 27.73 5.98 -1.33
N VAL A 364 27.07 7.11 -1.58
CA VAL A 364 26.02 7.62 -0.67
C VAL A 364 24.85 6.65 -0.54
N LEU A 365 24.43 6.00 -1.63
CA LEU A 365 23.32 5.05 -1.59
C LEU A 365 23.67 3.75 -0.83
N HIS A 366 24.90 3.25 -0.92
CA HIS A 366 25.36 2.13 -0.09
C HIS A 366 25.34 2.49 1.40
N TYR A 367 25.86 3.67 1.75
CA TYR A 367 25.81 4.15 3.14
C TYR A 367 24.38 4.39 3.62
N ALA A 368 23.50 4.94 2.78
CA ALA A 368 22.09 5.13 3.11
C ALA A 368 21.38 3.80 3.39
N ALA A 369 21.65 2.77 2.59
CA ALA A 369 21.11 1.43 2.81
C ALA A 369 21.64 0.80 4.11
N ALA A 370 22.94 0.98 4.41
CA ALA A 370 23.54 0.51 5.66
C ALA A 370 22.95 1.23 6.90
N GLU A 371 22.79 2.55 6.85
CA GLU A 371 22.12 3.31 7.91
C GLU A 371 20.68 2.85 8.12
N LEU A 372 19.97 2.54 7.04
CA LEU A 372 18.61 2.00 7.14
C LEU A 372 18.59 0.63 7.85
N GLN A 373 19.54 -0.25 7.55
CA GLN A 373 19.67 -1.53 8.25
C GLN A 373 19.92 -1.34 9.76
N LEU A 374 20.74 -0.36 10.14
CA LEU A 374 20.97 -0.02 11.56
C LEU A 374 19.67 0.49 12.21
N VAL A 375 18.92 1.35 11.53
CA VAL A 375 17.62 1.85 12.03
C VAL A 375 16.63 0.70 12.20
N PHE A 376 16.55 -0.24 11.25
CA PHE A 376 15.69 -1.43 11.38
C PHE A 376 16.08 -2.28 12.60
N GLN A 377 17.38 -2.52 12.80
CA GLN A 377 17.88 -3.29 13.94
C GLN A 377 17.59 -2.59 15.28
N GLN A 378 17.80 -1.27 15.37
CA GLN A 378 17.52 -0.49 16.58
C GLN A 378 16.04 -0.46 16.94
N ARG A 379 15.16 -0.47 15.94
CA ARG A 379 13.71 -0.40 16.13
C ARG A 379 13.05 -1.76 16.28
N GLY A 380 13.69 -2.85 15.83
CA GLY A 380 13.05 -4.18 15.73
C GLY A 380 11.94 -4.24 14.68
N GLU A 381 11.90 -3.27 13.77
CA GLU A 381 10.87 -3.10 12.73
C GLU A 381 11.53 -3.05 11.35
N GLY A 382 10.89 -3.62 10.34
CA GLY A 382 11.34 -3.61 8.95
C GLY A 382 10.19 -3.44 7.97
N ASP A 383 10.46 -2.95 6.77
CA ASP A 383 9.48 -2.91 5.69
C ASP A 383 9.38 -4.26 4.96
N PHE A 384 8.42 -4.40 4.05
CA PHE A 384 8.24 -5.63 3.26
C PHE A 384 9.42 -5.92 2.33
N VAL A 385 10.11 -4.87 1.85
CA VAL A 385 11.29 -5.01 1.01
C VAL A 385 12.42 -5.68 1.79
N GLU A 386 12.68 -5.24 3.02
CA GLU A 386 13.70 -5.84 3.90
C GLU A 386 13.38 -7.29 4.21
N LEU A 387 12.11 -7.57 4.53
CA LEU A 387 11.68 -8.94 4.81
C LEU A 387 11.88 -9.86 3.59
N SER A 388 11.67 -9.36 2.38
CA SER A 388 11.88 -10.12 1.16
C SER A 388 13.37 -10.33 0.87
N LEU A 389 14.20 -9.30 1.03
CA LEU A 389 15.66 -9.39 0.87
C LEU A 389 16.27 -10.40 1.86
N ARG A 390 15.85 -10.36 3.13
CA ARG A 390 16.29 -11.32 4.15
C ARG A 390 15.84 -12.74 3.86
N ALA A 391 14.63 -12.91 3.30
CA ALA A 391 14.15 -14.23 2.90
C ALA A 391 15.00 -14.83 1.77
N LEU A 392 15.47 -14.01 0.82
CA LEU A 392 16.42 -14.45 -0.21
C LEU A 392 17.77 -14.84 0.41
N GLN A 393 18.31 -14.02 1.32
CA GLN A 393 19.55 -14.33 2.04
C GLN A 393 19.42 -15.60 2.88
N ALA A 394 18.25 -15.87 3.44
CA ALA A 394 17.98 -17.10 4.18
C ALA A 394 17.97 -18.35 3.29
N LEU A 395 17.78 -18.21 1.98
CA LEU A 395 17.84 -19.30 1.01
C LEU A 395 19.21 -19.42 0.31
N SER A 396 19.94 -18.32 0.17
CA SER A 396 21.29 -18.32 -0.41
C SER A 396 22.20 -17.28 0.25
N ASP A 397 23.39 -17.71 0.63
CA ASP A 397 24.42 -16.89 1.31
C ASP A 397 25.49 -16.33 0.36
N GLY A 398 25.28 -16.45 -0.95
CA GLY A 398 26.23 -16.02 -1.99
C GLY A 398 27.29 -17.07 -2.34
N GLU A 399 27.53 -18.08 -1.50
CA GLU A 399 28.40 -19.23 -1.81
C GLU A 399 27.60 -20.45 -2.26
N GLY A 400 26.30 -20.53 -1.94
CA GLY A 400 25.42 -21.57 -2.43
C GLY A 400 24.00 -21.52 -1.82
N PRO A 401 23.22 -22.61 -1.92
CA PRO A 401 21.98 -22.78 -1.19
C PRO A 401 22.26 -23.05 0.31
N THR A 402 21.47 -22.44 1.19
CA THR A 402 21.59 -22.65 2.65
C THR A 402 20.95 -23.98 3.09
N GLU A 403 21.17 -24.37 4.36
CA GLU A 403 20.50 -25.53 4.96
C GLU A 403 18.96 -25.43 4.90
N LEU A 404 18.40 -24.22 5.00
CA LEU A 404 16.96 -24.01 4.87
C LEU A 404 16.48 -24.22 3.44
N ALA A 405 17.23 -23.74 2.44
CA ALA A 405 16.90 -24.02 1.05
C ALA A 405 16.89 -25.53 0.78
N LEU A 406 17.88 -26.27 1.29
CA LEU A 406 17.91 -27.73 1.18
C LEU A 406 16.74 -28.39 1.92
N ALA A 407 16.42 -27.95 3.14
CA ALA A 407 15.29 -28.49 3.89
C ALA A 407 13.94 -28.23 3.22
N LEU A 408 13.79 -27.08 2.56
CA LEU A 408 12.60 -26.77 1.75
C LEU A 408 12.56 -27.57 0.46
N ASP A 409 13.69 -27.78 -0.19
CA ASP A 409 13.78 -28.61 -1.40
C ASP A 409 13.31 -30.04 -1.15
N TYR A 410 13.67 -30.62 0.01
CA TYR A 410 13.15 -31.94 0.41
C TYR A 410 11.64 -31.95 0.72
N ARG A 411 11.07 -30.79 1.13
CA ARG A 411 9.68 -30.70 1.58
C ARG A 411 8.73 -30.29 0.46
N LEU A 412 9.14 -29.39 -0.43
CA LEU A 412 8.30 -28.87 -1.50
C LEU A 412 8.42 -29.74 -2.74
N GLN A 413 7.28 -30.15 -3.28
CA GLN A 413 7.21 -30.91 -4.54
C GLN A 413 6.54 -30.08 -5.63
N HIS A 414 5.56 -29.25 -5.26
CA HIS A 414 4.81 -28.46 -6.23
C HIS A 414 4.61 -27.04 -5.75
N ILE A 415 4.87 -26.07 -6.63
CA ILE A 415 4.67 -24.65 -6.38
C ILE A 415 3.66 -24.11 -7.40
N LEU A 416 2.62 -23.45 -6.91
CA LEU A 416 1.62 -22.76 -7.73
C LEU A 416 1.65 -21.27 -7.41
N VAL A 417 1.70 -20.42 -8.42
CA VAL A 417 1.74 -18.96 -8.25
C VAL A 417 0.60 -18.31 -9.02
N ASP A 418 -0.29 -17.62 -8.30
CA ASP A 418 -1.37 -16.81 -8.86
C ASP A 418 -0.94 -15.35 -9.07
N GLU A 419 -1.57 -14.68 -10.04
CA GLU A 419 -1.27 -13.30 -10.45
C GLU A 419 0.21 -13.10 -10.81
N PHE A 420 0.83 -14.07 -11.48
CA PHE A 420 2.27 -14.04 -11.80
C PHE A 420 2.70 -12.82 -12.64
N GLN A 421 1.77 -12.15 -13.33
CA GLN A 421 2.07 -10.89 -14.04
C GLN A 421 2.36 -9.70 -13.13
N ASP A 422 2.04 -9.82 -11.83
CA ASP A 422 2.27 -8.79 -10.81
C ASP A 422 3.53 -9.09 -9.97
N THR A 423 4.33 -10.08 -10.38
CA THR A 423 5.54 -10.50 -9.68
C THR A 423 6.65 -9.47 -9.85
N SER A 424 7.34 -9.12 -8.76
CA SER A 424 8.54 -8.28 -8.80
C SER A 424 9.82 -9.11 -8.94
N TRP A 425 10.95 -8.46 -9.22
CA TRP A 425 12.24 -9.14 -9.36
C TRP A 425 12.60 -9.99 -8.13
N LEU A 426 12.42 -9.46 -6.91
CA LEU A 426 12.69 -10.20 -5.67
C LEU A 426 11.86 -11.48 -5.56
N GLN A 427 10.59 -11.40 -5.96
CA GLN A 427 9.65 -12.52 -5.89
C GLN A 427 9.97 -13.57 -6.96
N TYR A 428 10.35 -13.13 -8.15
CA TYR A 428 10.83 -14.01 -9.20
C TYR A 428 12.10 -14.75 -8.76
N ARG A 429 13.06 -14.02 -8.16
CA ARG A 429 14.29 -14.60 -7.61
C ARG A 429 14.02 -15.60 -6.49
N LEU A 430 13.03 -15.33 -5.65
CA LEU A 430 12.59 -16.28 -4.62
C LEU A 430 12.12 -17.60 -5.26
N ILE A 431 11.32 -17.53 -6.33
CA ILE A 431 10.84 -18.72 -7.05
C ILE A 431 12.03 -19.47 -7.69
N GLU A 432 12.99 -18.77 -8.29
CA GLU A 432 14.21 -19.39 -8.84
C GLU A 432 15.00 -20.13 -7.77
N LEU A 433 15.18 -19.53 -6.58
CA LEU A 433 15.91 -20.18 -5.48
C LEU A 433 15.16 -21.38 -4.90
N LEU A 434 13.83 -21.31 -4.81
CA LEU A 434 13.00 -22.43 -4.32
C LEU A 434 12.95 -23.61 -5.29
N THR A 435 13.17 -23.35 -6.58
CA THR A 435 13.19 -24.37 -7.64
C THR A 435 14.61 -24.70 -8.11
N ALA A 436 15.62 -24.22 -7.38
CA ALA A 436 17.02 -24.47 -7.70
C ALA A 436 17.31 -25.98 -7.61
N GLY A 437 17.81 -26.56 -8.69
CA GLY A 437 18.10 -28.00 -8.78
C GLY A 437 16.90 -28.89 -9.14
N TRP A 438 15.74 -28.32 -9.45
CA TRP A 438 14.60 -29.08 -10.00
C TRP A 438 14.85 -29.43 -11.47
N GLN A 439 14.70 -30.69 -11.83
CA GLN A 439 14.94 -31.20 -13.17
C GLN A 439 13.62 -31.43 -13.92
N PRO A 440 13.61 -31.30 -15.25
CA PRO A 440 12.51 -31.84 -16.05
C PRO A 440 12.30 -33.32 -15.72
N ASP A 441 11.05 -33.70 -15.39
CA ASP A 441 10.60 -35.07 -15.12
C ASP A 441 11.04 -35.70 -13.77
N ASP A 442 11.54 -34.94 -12.80
CA ASP A 442 11.87 -35.47 -11.45
C ASP A 442 10.65 -35.61 -10.51
N GLY A 443 9.46 -35.31 -11.01
CA GLY A 443 8.19 -35.35 -10.27
C GLY A 443 7.81 -34.02 -9.61
N ARG A 444 8.72 -33.04 -9.54
CA ARG A 444 8.45 -31.70 -9.01
C ARG A 444 7.95 -30.78 -10.11
N THR A 445 7.01 -29.88 -9.78
CA THR A 445 6.42 -29.00 -10.80
C THR A 445 6.21 -27.57 -10.35
N LEU A 446 6.48 -26.62 -11.26
CA LEU A 446 6.14 -25.22 -11.13
C LEU A 446 4.93 -24.87 -12.02
N PHE A 447 3.89 -24.30 -11.42
CA PHE A 447 2.69 -23.84 -12.11
C PHE A 447 2.51 -22.33 -11.93
N LEU A 448 2.62 -21.59 -13.02
CA LEU A 448 2.46 -20.14 -13.01
C LEU A 448 1.16 -19.77 -13.72
N VAL A 449 0.34 -18.90 -13.14
CA VAL A 449 -0.88 -18.43 -13.79
C VAL A 449 -1.07 -16.92 -13.62
N GLY A 450 -1.48 -16.28 -14.71
CA GLY A 450 -1.66 -14.83 -14.72
C GLY A 450 -2.24 -14.32 -16.03
N ASP A 451 -2.41 -13.01 -16.12
CA ASP A 451 -2.77 -12.32 -17.37
C ASP A 451 -1.88 -11.10 -17.58
N PRO A 452 -0.89 -11.14 -18.50
CA PRO A 452 0.01 -10.01 -18.73
C PRO A 452 -0.74 -8.76 -19.17
N MET A 453 -1.94 -8.89 -19.77
CA MET A 453 -2.80 -7.75 -20.12
C MET A 453 -3.40 -7.05 -18.88
N GLN A 454 -3.34 -7.67 -17.70
CA GLN A 454 -3.81 -7.12 -16.40
C GLN A 454 -2.66 -6.73 -15.46
N SER A 455 -1.42 -6.63 -15.92
CA SER A 455 -0.30 -6.13 -15.11
C SER A 455 -0.40 -4.59 -14.99
N ILE A 456 -0.77 -4.12 -13.79
CA ILE A 456 -1.09 -2.70 -13.49
C ILE A 456 -0.49 -2.22 -12.16
N TYR A 457 0.47 -2.96 -11.61
CA TYR A 457 1.11 -2.64 -10.32
C TYR A 457 2.59 -2.29 -10.51
N ARG A 458 2.99 -1.64 -11.61
CA ARG A 458 4.40 -1.26 -11.82
C ARG A 458 4.90 -0.30 -10.75
N PHE A 459 4.01 0.53 -10.20
CA PHE A 459 4.32 1.38 -9.03
C PHE A 459 4.62 0.59 -7.74
N ARG A 460 4.39 -0.73 -7.74
CA ARG A 460 4.79 -1.70 -6.70
C ARG A 460 5.82 -2.70 -7.24
N GLU A 461 6.61 -2.28 -8.22
CA GLU A 461 7.71 -3.07 -8.80
C GLU A 461 7.29 -4.35 -9.53
N ALA A 462 5.99 -4.51 -9.83
CA ALA A 462 5.57 -5.59 -10.72
C ALA A 462 6.14 -5.36 -12.12
N ASP A 463 6.79 -6.39 -12.67
CA ASP A 463 7.33 -6.36 -14.02
C ASP A 463 6.68 -7.43 -14.90
N VAL A 464 5.90 -6.97 -15.87
CA VAL A 464 5.25 -7.85 -16.86
C VAL A 464 6.27 -8.54 -17.76
N GLY A 465 7.46 -7.97 -17.93
CA GLY A 465 8.57 -8.57 -18.66
C GLY A 465 8.97 -9.92 -18.08
N LEU A 466 8.89 -10.11 -16.75
CA LEU A 466 9.17 -11.40 -16.10
C LEU A 466 8.17 -12.49 -16.50
N PHE A 467 6.89 -12.12 -16.68
CA PHE A 467 5.87 -13.06 -17.19
C PHE A 467 6.20 -13.48 -18.62
N LEU A 468 6.55 -12.54 -19.49
CA LEU A 468 6.92 -12.81 -20.87
C LEU A 468 8.20 -13.65 -20.97
N ARG A 469 9.20 -13.32 -20.15
CA ARG A 469 10.46 -14.05 -20.03
C ARG A 469 10.23 -15.49 -19.60
N ALA A 470 9.47 -15.75 -18.55
CA ALA A 470 9.17 -17.12 -18.07
C ALA A 470 8.40 -17.98 -19.10
N ARG A 471 7.80 -17.39 -20.13
CA ARG A 471 7.19 -18.13 -21.24
C ARG A 471 8.18 -18.54 -22.33
N GLN A 472 9.27 -17.80 -22.47
CA GLN A 472 10.24 -17.95 -23.55
C GLN A 472 11.51 -18.66 -23.06
N GLU A 473 11.91 -18.38 -21.82
CA GLU A 473 13.12 -18.86 -21.17
C GLU A 473 12.77 -19.78 -19.98
N PRO A 474 13.67 -20.72 -19.61
CA PRO A 474 13.53 -21.49 -18.38
C PRO A 474 13.53 -20.62 -17.12
N VAL A 475 12.78 -21.04 -16.10
CA VAL A 475 12.87 -20.51 -14.74
C VAL A 475 13.79 -21.44 -13.96
N GLY A 476 15.02 -21.00 -13.68
CA GLY A 476 16.08 -21.91 -13.24
C GLY A 476 16.39 -22.95 -14.32
N GLU A 477 16.21 -24.23 -14.02
CA GLU A 477 16.38 -25.33 -14.98
C GLU A 477 15.05 -25.83 -15.59
N LEU A 478 13.92 -25.29 -15.12
CA LEU A 478 12.59 -25.73 -15.54
C LEU A 478 12.09 -24.93 -16.75
N ARG A 479 11.88 -25.62 -17.88
CA ARG A 479 11.17 -25.05 -19.03
C ARG A 479 9.67 -25.23 -18.86
N LEU A 480 8.95 -24.13 -18.74
CA LEU A 480 7.49 -24.13 -18.57
C LEU A 480 6.78 -24.25 -19.91
N GLN A 481 5.78 -25.13 -20.00
CA GLN A 481 4.91 -25.18 -21.17
C GLN A 481 3.98 -23.95 -21.20
N PRO A 482 4.02 -23.12 -22.26
CA PRO A 482 3.14 -21.96 -22.36
C PRO A 482 1.73 -22.37 -22.83
N LEU A 483 0.72 -22.03 -22.04
CA LEU A 483 -0.69 -22.31 -22.30
C LEU A 483 -1.50 -21.01 -22.30
N THR A 484 -2.52 -20.89 -23.16
CA THR A 484 -3.39 -19.70 -23.21
C THR A 484 -4.85 -20.13 -23.20
N LEU A 485 -5.60 -19.67 -22.19
CA LEU A 485 -7.05 -19.83 -22.13
C LEU A 485 -7.74 -18.81 -23.01
N THR A 486 -8.91 -19.16 -23.56
CA THR A 486 -9.64 -18.25 -24.45
C THR A 486 -11.10 -18.07 -24.06
N ALA A 487 -11.74 -19.03 -23.39
CA ALA A 487 -13.14 -18.94 -23.03
C ALA A 487 -13.38 -17.83 -21.99
N ASN A 488 -14.33 -16.92 -22.21
CA ASN A 488 -14.75 -15.92 -21.20
C ASN A 488 -16.12 -16.30 -20.62
N PHE A 489 -16.17 -16.58 -19.31
CA PHE A 489 -17.39 -16.94 -18.57
C PHE A 489 -18.00 -15.76 -17.79
N ARG A 490 -17.34 -14.60 -17.79
CA ARG A 490 -17.72 -13.47 -16.93
C ARG A 490 -18.73 -12.57 -17.61
N SER A 491 -18.42 -12.14 -18.83
CA SER A 491 -19.11 -11.06 -19.53
C SER A 491 -20.05 -11.59 -20.60
N ASP A 492 -21.02 -10.76 -20.98
CA ASP A 492 -21.94 -11.01 -22.09
C ASP A 492 -21.20 -11.02 -23.44
N GLY A 493 -21.73 -11.76 -24.40
CA GLY A 493 -21.11 -11.94 -25.70
C GLY A 493 -20.90 -10.62 -26.48
N GLN A 494 -21.84 -9.67 -26.41
CA GLN A 494 -21.70 -8.40 -27.14
C GLN A 494 -20.55 -7.55 -26.57
N LEU A 495 -20.40 -7.55 -25.25
CA LEU A 495 -19.32 -6.84 -24.59
C LEU A 495 -17.95 -7.48 -24.87
N VAL A 496 -17.85 -8.81 -24.88
CA VAL A 496 -16.62 -9.52 -25.25
C VAL A 496 -16.20 -9.18 -26.68
N GLU A 497 -17.14 -9.19 -27.62
CA GLU A 497 -16.84 -8.86 -29.01
C GLU A 497 -16.43 -7.39 -29.19
N ALA A 498 -17.12 -6.45 -28.51
CA ALA A 498 -16.74 -5.04 -28.50
C ALA A 498 -15.32 -4.83 -27.96
N ASN A 499 -14.97 -5.49 -26.85
CA ASN A 499 -13.63 -5.44 -26.27
C ASN A 499 -12.57 -6.04 -27.21
N ASN A 500 -12.85 -7.20 -27.82
CA ASN A 500 -11.93 -7.84 -28.77
C ASN A 500 -11.62 -6.92 -29.95
N ARG A 501 -12.64 -6.28 -30.54
CA ARG A 501 -12.46 -5.35 -31.67
C ARG A 501 -11.70 -4.09 -31.27
N LEU A 502 -11.95 -3.55 -30.09
CA LEU A 502 -11.28 -2.36 -29.58
C LEU A 502 -9.79 -2.66 -29.33
N PHE A 503 -9.49 -3.68 -28.53
CA PHE A 503 -8.13 -3.95 -28.07
C PHE A 503 -7.24 -4.59 -29.14
N SER A 504 -7.80 -5.26 -30.15
CA SER A 504 -7.01 -5.75 -31.30
C SER A 504 -6.32 -4.64 -32.09
N GLY A 505 -6.84 -3.41 -32.05
CA GLY A 505 -6.24 -2.24 -32.71
C GLY A 505 -5.41 -1.34 -31.78
N LEU A 506 -5.47 -1.55 -30.46
CA LEU A 506 -4.78 -0.69 -29.48
C LEU A 506 -3.51 -1.32 -28.90
N PHE A 507 -3.50 -2.64 -28.68
CA PHE A 507 -2.31 -3.33 -28.21
C PHE A 507 -1.31 -3.57 -29.34
N PRO A 508 -0.01 -3.66 -29.02
CA PRO A 508 1.03 -3.94 -30.01
C PRO A 508 0.83 -5.32 -30.68
N ALA A 509 1.38 -5.45 -31.88
CA ALA A 509 1.30 -6.69 -32.67
C ALA A 509 2.13 -7.84 -32.09
N ALA A 510 3.19 -7.53 -31.35
CA ALA A 510 4.12 -8.47 -30.74
C ALA A 510 4.43 -8.09 -29.28
N ASP A 511 4.85 -9.08 -28.50
CA ASP A 511 5.39 -8.89 -27.15
C ASP A 511 6.79 -8.24 -27.24
N ASP A 512 7.08 -7.32 -26.32
CA ASP A 512 8.38 -6.66 -26.16
C ASP A 512 8.70 -6.61 -24.66
N ILE A 513 9.67 -7.41 -24.22
CA ILE A 513 10.03 -7.59 -22.81
C ILE A 513 10.54 -6.28 -22.22
N ASP A 514 11.50 -5.63 -22.89
CA ASP A 514 12.15 -4.42 -22.37
C ASP A 514 11.16 -3.26 -22.27
N ARG A 515 10.24 -3.11 -23.24
CA ARG A 515 9.22 -2.05 -23.20
C ARG A 515 7.98 -2.43 -22.40
N GLY A 516 7.92 -3.66 -21.87
CA GLY A 516 6.75 -4.21 -21.22
C GLY A 516 5.51 -4.14 -22.11
N ALA A 517 5.69 -4.31 -23.43
CA ALA A 517 4.60 -4.31 -24.40
C ALA A 517 4.03 -5.72 -24.52
N VAL A 518 2.71 -5.85 -24.43
CA VAL A 518 2.04 -7.16 -24.36
C VAL A 518 1.12 -7.29 -25.55
N LYS A 519 1.19 -8.42 -26.26
CA LYS A 519 0.28 -8.73 -27.35
C LYS A 519 -1.13 -9.04 -26.82
N PHE A 520 -2.14 -8.51 -27.49
CA PHE A 520 -3.53 -8.81 -27.15
C PHE A 520 -3.91 -10.26 -27.47
N SER A 521 -4.56 -10.93 -26.52
CA SER A 521 -5.14 -12.26 -26.70
C SER A 521 -6.68 -12.19 -26.68
N PRO A 522 -7.36 -12.42 -27.80
CA PRO A 522 -8.82 -12.32 -27.87
C PRO A 522 -9.50 -13.44 -27.08
N SER A 523 -10.66 -13.13 -26.50
CA SER A 523 -11.49 -14.11 -25.80
C SER A 523 -12.59 -14.68 -26.70
N THR A 524 -12.96 -15.94 -26.48
CA THR A 524 -14.09 -16.61 -27.15
C THR A 524 -15.38 -16.46 -26.34
N LEU A 525 -16.48 -16.42 -27.07
CA LEU A 525 -17.83 -16.21 -26.56
C LEU A 525 -18.33 -17.51 -25.92
N THR A 526 -18.69 -17.50 -24.64
CA THR A 526 -19.38 -18.64 -23.99
C THR A 526 -20.86 -18.37 -23.71
N ARG A 527 -21.25 -17.09 -23.64
CA ARG A 527 -22.64 -16.66 -23.40
C ARG A 527 -23.21 -15.99 -24.65
N PRO A 528 -24.49 -16.25 -25.00
CA PRO A 528 -25.17 -15.53 -26.07
C PRO A 528 -25.33 -14.05 -25.69
N GLY A 529 -25.24 -13.16 -26.67
CA GLY A 529 -25.29 -11.72 -26.43
C GLY A 529 -26.71 -11.19 -26.21
N GLY A 530 -26.95 -10.54 -25.06
CA GLY A 530 -28.23 -9.90 -24.75
C GLY A 530 -28.42 -8.54 -25.45
N ALA A 531 -29.66 -8.20 -25.83
CA ALA A 531 -29.98 -6.87 -26.38
C ALA A 531 -29.76 -5.78 -25.31
N GLY A 532 -28.87 -4.81 -25.60
CA GLY A 532 -28.54 -3.69 -24.70
C GLY A 532 -27.19 -3.80 -23.99
N SER A 533 -26.50 -4.95 -24.08
CA SER A 533 -25.13 -5.08 -23.57
C SER A 533 -24.12 -4.44 -24.53
N GLY A 534 -23.08 -3.79 -24.01
CA GLY A 534 -22.03 -3.24 -24.85
C GLY A 534 -21.26 -2.09 -24.24
N LEU A 535 -20.57 -1.36 -25.11
CA LEU A 535 -19.71 -0.22 -24.78
C LEU A 535 -20.33 1.07 -25.31
N PHE A 536 -20.57 2.01 -24.40
CA PHE A 536 -21.23 3.29 -24.63
C PHE A 536 -20.26 4.44 -24.33
N CYS A 537 -20.15 5.40 -25.25
CA CYS A 537 -19.29 6.57 -25.11
C CYS A 537 -20.14 7.82 -24.89
N HIS A 538 -19.71 8.70 -24.00
CA HIS A 538 -20.38 9.96 -23.66
C HIS A 538 -19.36 11.09 -23.69
N GLY A 539 -19.39 11.90 -24.75
CA GLY A 539 -18.58 13.11 -24.91
C GLY A 539 -19.31 14.35 -24.41
N PHE A 540 -18.55 15.31 -23.88
CA PHE A 540 -19.05 16.62 -23.46
C PHE A 540 -18.06 17.73 -23.84
N SER A 541 -18.54 18.90 -24.24
CA SER A 541 -17.73 20.07 -24.58
C SER A 541 -18.34 21.35 -24.02
N GLY A 542 -17.56 22.43 -23.93
CA GLY A 542 -17.99 23.73 -23.40
C GLY A 542 -17.71 23.94 -21.90
N ASP A 543 -18.11 25.10 -21.39
CA ASP A 543 -17.73 25.56 -20.03
C ASP A 543 -18.39 24.73 -18.90
N ALA A 544 -19.59 24.20 -19.15
CA ALA A 544 -20.33 23.37 -18.19
C ALA A 544 -20.04 21.85 -18.32
N ALA A 545 -19.19 21.44 -19.26
CA ALA A 545 -19.02 20.04 -19.66
C ALA A 545 -18.73 19.05 -18.52
N ARG A 546 -18.02 19.50 -17.47
CA ARG A 546 -17.73 18.65 -16.31
C ARG A 546 -18.96 18.43 -15.41
N SER A 547 -19.80 19.45 -15.30
CA SER A 547 -21.07 19.37 -14.59
C SER A 547 -22.06 18.51 -15.37
N ASP A 548 -22.07 18.67 -16.69
CA ASP A 548 -22.93 17.89 -17.59
C ASP A 548 -22.55 16.40 -17.57
N GLU A 549 -21.25 16.08 -17.61
CA GLU A 549 -20.72 14.72 -17.42
C GLU A 549 -21.25 14.09 -16.13
N ALA A 550 -21.15 14.82 -15.01
CA ALA A 550 -21.56 14.32 -13.71
C ALA A 550 -23.10 14.18 -13.60
N SER A 551 -23.86 15.07 -14.23
CA SER A 551 -25.32 14.96 -14.32
C SER A 551 -25.73 13.73 -15.14
N ALA A 552 -25.18 13.56 -16.35
CA ALA A 552 -25.49 12.44 -17.23
C ALA A 552 -25.17 11.08 -16.57
N LEU A 553 -24.04 11.00 -15.86
CA LEU A 553 -23.70 9.83 -15.06
C LEU A 553 -24.75 9.56 -13.98
N ALA A 554 -25.18 10.60 -13.26
CA ALA A 554 -26.20 10.45 -12.23
C ALA A 554 -27.58 10.10 -12.81
N ASP A 555 -27.93 10.58 -14.01
CA ASP A 555 -29.15 10.25 -14.73
C ASP A 555 -29.21 8.74 -15.06
N LEU A 556 -28.12 8.18 -15.61
CA LEU A 556 -28.01 6.74 -15.92
C LEU A 556 -28.12 5.84 -14.67
N LEU A 557 -27.62 6.32 -13.53
CA LEU A 557 -27.72 5.62 -12.26
C LEU A 557 -29.12 5.71 -11.61
N THR A 558 -29.95 6.67 -12.01
CA THR A 558 -31.35 6.77 -11.55
C THR A 558 -32.36 6.12 -12.49
N ALA A 559 -31.94 5.71 -13.69
CA ALA A 559 -32.83 5.09 -14.68
C ALA A 559 -33.47 3.79 -14.14
N PRO A 560 -34.68 3.39 -14.59
CA PRO A 560 -35.37 2.19 -14.09
C PRO A 560 -34.65 0.86 -14.35
N GLN A 561 -33.60 0.87 -15.18
CA GLN A 561 -32.68 -0.26 -15.38
C GLN A 561 -31.53 -0.30 -14.35
N ALA A 562 -31.49 0.64 -13.40
CA ALA A 562 -30.54 0.66 -12.31
C ALA A 562 -30.85 -0.48 -11.32
N GLY A 563 -30.07 -1.56 -11.43
CA GLY A 563 -30.09 -2.69 -10.50
C GLY A 563 -28.91 -2.65 -9.54
N SER A 564 -28.90 -3.58 -8.57
CA SER A 564 -27.77 -3.82 -7.69
C SER A 564 -26.52 -4.26 -8.48
N GLY A 565 -25.32 -3.99 -7.94
CA GLY A 565 -24.05 -4.43 -8.51
C GLY A 565 -23.39 -3.51 -9.54
N ASP A 566 -23.71 -2.21 -9.55
CA ASP A 566 -23.03 -1.20 -10.37
C ASP A 566 -21.76 -0.66 -9.72
N ALA A 567 -20.80 -0.18 -10.53
CA ALA A 567 -19.61 0.50 -10.03
C ALA A 567 -19.16 1.71 -10.84
N ILE A 568 -18.66 2.73 -10.13
CA ILE A 568 -17.90 3.85 -10.69
C ILE A 568 -16.41 3.59 -10.47
N LEU A 569 -15.65 3.52 -11.57
CA LEU A 569 -14.21 3.30 -11.57
C LEU A 569 -13.47 4.56 -12.03
N VAL A 570 -12.54 5.06 -11.21
CA VAL A 570 -11.70 6.21 -11.57
C VAL A 570 -10.22 5.88 -11.56
N LYS A 571 -9.42 6.60 -12.37
CA LYS A 571 -7.95 6.53 -12.29
C LYS A 571 -7.45 7.12 -10.97
N ASN A 572 -7.86 8.35 -10.66
CA ASN A 572 -7.47 9.07 -9.45
C ASN A 572 -8.69 9.50 -8.62
N LYS A 573 -8.55 9.47 -7.30
CA LYS A 573 -9.62 9.85 -6.35
C LYS A 573 -10.10 11.30 -6.54
N SER A 574 -9.21 12.21 -6.96
CA SER A 574 -9.54 13.61 -7.26
C SER A 574 -10.57 13.77 -8.39
N HIS A 575 -10.79 12.75 -9.21
CA HIS A 575 -11.77 12.78 -10.29
C HIS A 575 -13.22 12.73 -9.74
N LEU A 576 -13.41 12.23 -8.51
CA LEU A 576 -14.71 12.05 -7.90
C LEU A 576 -15.26 13.30 -7.19
N LEU A 577 -14.44 14.35 -7.03
CA LEU A 577 -14.80 15.55 -6.27
C LEU A 577 -16.07 16.25 -6.80
N ALA A 578 -16.28 16.24 -8.11
CA ALA A 578 -17.49 16.80 -8.74
C ALA A 578 -18.69 15.85 -8.72
N ILE A 579 -18.45 14.54 -8.68
CA ILE A 579 -19.48 13.50 -8.86
C ILE A 579 -20.18 13.17 -7.53
N LEU A 580 -19.41 12.96 -6.46
CA LEU A 580 -19.96 12.53 -5.17
C LEU A 580 -21.03 13.47 -4.59
N PRO A 581 -20.88 14.81 -4.63
CA PRO A 581 -21.91 15.72 -4.14
C PRO A 581 -23.24 15.58 -4.89
N LEU A 582 -23.18 15.39 -6.22
CA LEU A 582 -24.37 15.22 -7.07
C LEU A 582 -25.08 13.89 -6.79
N LEU A 583 -24.33 12.80 -6.62
CA LEU A 583 -24.92 11.51 -6.22
C LEU A 583 -25.68 11.61 -4.89
N ARG A 584 -25.11 12.33 -3.90
CA ARG A 584 -25.78 12.59 -2.62
C ARG A 584 -27.03 13.45 -2.78
N ALA A 585 -26.96 14.50 -3.60
CA ALA A 585 -28.09 15.39 -3.86
C ALA A 585 -29.27 14.64 -4.51
N ARG A 586 -29.00 13.63 -5.33
CA ARG A 586 -30.01 12.77 -5.96
C ARG A 586 -30.44 11.56 -5.11
N GLY A 587 -29.96 11.46 -3.88
CA GLY A 587 -30.34 10.38 -2.95
C GLY A 587 -29.77 9.00 -3.32
N ILE A 588 -28.77 8.92 -4.20
CA ILE A 588 -28.14 7.66 -4.59
C ILE A 588 -27.26 7.19 -3.44
N ARG A 589 -27.57 6.01 -2.88
CA ARG A 589 -26.75 5.39 -1.85
C ARG A 589 -25.55 4.72 -2.50
N PHE A 590 -24.35 5.06 -2.04
CA PHE A 590 -23.11 4.50 -2.56
C PHE A 590 -22.16 4.12 -1.42
N GLN A 591 -21.32 3.14 -1.69
CA GLN A 591 -20.21 2.74 -0.84
C GLN A 591 -18.91 3.19 -1.50
N ALA A 592 -18.21 4.10 -0.84
CA ALA A 592 -17.01 4.73 -1.35
C ALA A 592 -15.78 4.14 -0.64
N VAL A 593 -15.16 3.14 -1.26
CA VAL A 593 -14.00 2.43 -0.68
C VAL A 593 -12.81 3.37 -0.64
N GLU A 594 -12.30 3.66 0.56
CA GLU A 594 -11.08 4.46 0.79
C GLU A 594 -11.10 5.88 0.16
N LEU A 595 -12.26 6.56 0.11
CA LEU A 595 -12.36 7.86 -0.57
C LEU A 595 -12.34 9.08 0.35
N GLN A 596 -12.67 8.89 1.63
CA GLN A 596 -12.59 9.93 2.64
C GLN A 596 -11.61 9.50 3.72
N THR A 597 -10.66 10.38 4.02
CA THR A 597 -9.70 10.17 5.10
C THR A 597 -10.39 10.41 6.44
N LEU A 598 -9.86 9.81 7.50
CA LEU A 598 -10.35 10.01 8.86
C LEU A 598 -10.28 11.51 9.24
N ALA A 599 -9.27 12.23 8.73
CA ALA A 599 -9.09 13.68 8.90
C ALA A 599 -10.27 14.54 8.42
N GLN A 600 -11.10 14.03 7.50
CA GLN A 600 -12.26 14.75 6.96
C GLN A 600 -13.55 14.51 7.77
N SER A 601 -13.51 13.69 8.82
CA SER A 601 -14.67 13.42 9.67
C SER A 601 -14.83 14.52 10.72
N ASP A 602 -16.05 15.06 10.84
CA ASP A 602 -16.40 16.07 11.86
C ASP A 602 -16.10 15.55 13.28
N ALA A 603 -16.40 14.27 13.55
CA ALA A 603 -16.13 13.63 14.84
C ALA A 603 -14.63 13.60 15.17
N VAL A 604 -13.80 13.36 14.15
CA VAL A 604 -12.35 13.27 14.29
C VAL A 604 -11.72 14.65 14.48
N LEU A 605 -12.24 15.68 13.81
CA LEU A 605 -11.80 17.06 14.00
C LEU A 605 -12.08 17.55 15.44
N ASP A 606 -13.24 17.18 15.99
CA ASP A 606 -13.59 17.48 17.39
C ASP A 606 -12.62 16.77 18.35
N LEU A 607 -12.42 15.46 18.18
CA LEU A 607 -11.51 14.66 19.01
C LEU A 607 -10.04 15.11 18.86
N LEU A 608 -9.61 15.49 17.66
CA LEU A 608 -8.28 16.03 17.41
C LEU A 608 -8.08 17.37 18.12
N SER A 609 -9.08 18.24 18.10
CA SER A 609 -9.02 19.54 18.80
C SER A 609 -8.89 19.35 20.31
N ILE A 610 -9.65 18.40 20.87
CA ILE A 610 -9.50 17.98 22.28
C ILE A 610 -8.09 17.45 22.55
N THR A 611 -7.59 16.57 21.68
CA THR A 611 -6.27 15.93 21.83
C THR A 611 -5.15 16.97 21.81
N ARG A 612 -5.19 17.91 20.86
CA ARG A 612 -4.21 19.01 20.74
C ARG A 612 -4.19 19.89 21.98
N ALA A 613 -5.38 20.26 22.49
CA ALA A 613 -5.52 21.08 23.68
C ALA A 613 -4.96 20.40 24.94
N LEU A 614 -5.16 19.09 25.07
CA LEU A 614 -4.66 18.28 26.20
C LEU A 614 -3.15 18.03 26.13
N LEU A 615 -2.60 17.75 24.95
CA LEU A 615 -1.17 17.48 24.76
C LEU A 615 -0.30 18.73 24.88
N HIS A 616 -0.74 19.84 24.27
CA HIS A 616 0.02 21.08 24.24
C HIS A 616 -0.86 22.24 24.73
N PRO A 617 -0.85 22.55 26.05
CA PRO A 617 -1.62 23.66 26.60
C PRO A 617 -1.32 25.01 25.93
N ALA A 618 -0.14 25.18 25.32
CA ALA A 618 0.25 26.39 24.58
C ALA A 618 -0.33 26.49 23.15
N ASP A 619 -0.98 25.44 22.62
CA ASP A 619 -1.55 25.42 21.27
C ASP A 619 -2.86 26.24 21.19
N ARG A 620 -2.72 27.56 21.00
CA ARG A 620 -3.86 28.48 20.92
C ARG A 620 -4.84 28.09 19.80
N VAL A 621 -4.36 27.56 18.69
CA VAL A 621 -5.22 27.18 17.55
C VAL A 621 -6.10 26.00 17.93
N GLY A 622 -5.53 24.96 18.55
CA GLY A 622 -6.29 23.80 19.04
C GLY A 622 -7.35 24.17 20.07
N TRP A 623 -7.00 25.05 21.01
CA TRP A 623 -7.92 25.57 22.02
C TRP A 623 -9.07 26.39 21.43
N MET A 624 -8.79 27.27 20.46
CA MET A 624 -9.83 28.05 19.78
C MET A 624 -10.76 27.14 18.96
N ALA A 625 -10.21 26.16 18.26
CA ALA A 625 -10.99 25.17 17.50
C ALA A 625 -11.94 24.39 18.42
N LEU A 626 -11.45 23.92 19.58
CA LEU A 626 -12.27 23.21 20.57
C LEU A 626 -13.43 24.06 21.11
N LEU A 627 -13.15 25.30 21.52
CA LEU A 627 -14.15 26.17 22.13
C LEU A 627 -15.18 26.71 21.11
N LEU A 628 -14.78 26.91 19.85
CA LEU A 628 -15.70 27.24 18.74
C LEU A 628 -16.46 26.02 18.21
N GLY A 629 -15.92 24.82 18.43
CA GLY A 629 -16.45 23.56 17.93
C GLY A 629 -17.86 23.26 18.47
N PRO A 630 -18.63 22.39 17.79
CA PRO A 630 -20.05 22.15 18.08
C PRO A 630 -20.37 21.73 19.53
N CYS A 631 -19.44 21.02 20.17
CA CYS A 631 -19.57 20.51 21.54
C CYS A 631 -19.63 21.66 22.58
N VAL A 632 -18.89 22.74 22.36
CA VAL A 632 -18.89 23.93 23.24
C VAL A 632 -19.72 25.06 22.64
N GLY A 633 -19.45 25.37 21.37
CA GLY A 633 -20.21 26.31 20.56
C GLY A 633 -20.13 27.75 21.05
N LEU A 634 -18.95 28.23 21.45
CA LEU A 634 -18.75 29.63 21.83
C LEU A 634 -18.89 30.55 20.62
N THR A 635 -19.43 31.75 20.81
CA THR A 635 -19.52 32.74 19.72
C THR A 635 -18.17 33.42 19.50
N LEU A 636 -17.92 33.98 18.30
CA LEU A 636 -16.68 34.72 18.03
C LEU A 636 -16.57 35.98 18.91
N ALA A 637 -17.71 36.61 19.22
CA ALA A 637 -17.76 37.76 20.12
C ALA A 637 -17.33 37.38 21.55
N ASP A 638 -17.92 36.31 22.10
CA ASP A 638 -17.57 35.80 23.42
C ASP A 638 -16.13 35.27 23.48
N MET A 639 -15.64 34.64 22.41
CA MET A 639 -14.25 34.20 22.30
C MET A 639 -13.27 35.38 22.35
N THR A 640 -13.61 36.48 21.66
CA THR A 640 -12.76 37.68 21.64
C THR A 640 -12.67 38.26 23.04
N LEU A 641 -13.79 38.35 23.75
CA LEU A 641 -13.85 38.79 25.15
C LEU A 641 -13.05 37.88 26.09
N LEU A 642 -13.10 36.56 25.90
CA LEU A 642 -12.31 35.59 26.66
C LEU A 642 -10.79 35.77 26.46
N LEU A 643 -10.39 36.25 25.29
CA LEU A 643 -8.98 36.46 24.90
C LEU A 643 -8.50 37.91 25.07
N THR A 644 -9.39 38.83 25.45
CA THR A 644 -9.04 40.24 25.71
C THR A 644 -8.22 40.34 27.01
N ASP A 645 -7.21 41.21 27.07
CA ASP A 645 -6.25 41.38 28.18
C ASP A 645 -5.18 40.28 28.38
N GLU A 646 -4.92 39.42 27.39
CA GLU A 646 -3.77 38.50 27.44
C GLU A 646 -2.52 39.09 26.78
N PRO A 647 -1.37 39.20 27.48
CA PRO A 647 -0.11 39.49 26.82
C PRO A 647 0.22 38.37 25.82
N ALA A 648 0.89 38.72 24.72
CA ALA A 648 1.32 37.79 23.69
C ALA A 648 2.29 36.75 24.29
N GLY A 649 1.77 35.61 24.77
CA GLY A 649 2.56 34.56 25.41
C GLY A 649 1.78 33.58 26.29
N ASN A 650 0.60 33.96 26.81
CA ASN A 650 -0.19 33.07 27.69
C ASN A 650 -1.04 32.05 26.92
N SER A 651 -1.24 30.87 27.52
CA SER A 651 -2.13 29.82 27.02
C SER A 651 -3.60 30.11 27.31
N ILE A 652 -4.50 29.64 26.44
CA ILE A 652 -5.95 29.77 26.64
C ILE A 652 -6.41 29.02 27.91
N ALA A 653 -5.73 27.94 28.26
CA ALA A 653 -5.93 27.22 29.53
C ALA A 653 -5.75 28.15 30.75
N ALA A 654 -4.79 29.08 30.73
CA ALA A 654 -4.58 30.04 31.81
C ALA A 654 -5.74 31.05 31.91
N SER A 655 -6.28 31.50 30.78
CA SER A 655 -7.46 32.38 30.72
C SER A 655 -8.71 31.67 31.27
N LEU A 656 -8.84 30.36 31.02
CA LEU A 656 -9.90 29.51 31.58
C LEU A 656 -9.74 29.24 33.09
N ALA A 657 -8.55 29.42 33.65
CA ALA A 657 -8.31 29.30 35.09
C ALA A 657 -8.64 30.57 35.89
N LYS A 658 -8.88 31.71 35.22
CA LYS A 658 -9.26 32.97 35.88
C LYS A 658 -10.63 32.86 36.58
N PRO A 659 -10.86 33.62 37.67
CA PRO A 659 -12.14 33.64 38.37
C PRO A 659 -13.31 34.02 37.45
N GLU A 660 -14.51 33.52 37.74
CA GLU A 660 -15.72 33.80 36.95
C GLU A 660 -16.01 35.30 36.79
N ALA A 661 -15.63 36.12 37.80
CA ALA A 661 -15.76 37.57 37.76
C ALA A 661 -15.07 38.22 36.55
N SER A 662 -13.99 37.60 36.04
CA SER A 662 -13.28 38.07 34.84
C SER A 662 -14.05 37.82 33.53
N ARG A 663 -15.17 37.08 33.57
CA ARG A 663 -16.01 36.73 32.41
C ARG A 663 -17.34 37.45 32.39
N ALA A 664 -17.57 38.38 33.32
CA ALA A 664 -18.83 39.12 33.46
C ALA A 664 -19.21 39.92 32.20
N ALA A 665 -18.23 40.28 31.36
CA ALA A 665 -18.45 40.97 30.09
C ALA A 665 -18.97 40.06 28.96
N MET A 666 -18.89 38.74 29.10
CA MET A 666 -19.40 37.77 28.12
C MET A 666 -20.91 37.64 28.19
N SER A 667 -21.55 37.16 27.11
CA SER A 667 -22.97 36.86 27.12
C SER A 667 -23.34 35.79 28.16
N ASN A 668 -24.56 35.82 28.71
CA ASN A 668 -25.04 34.82 29.67
C ASN A 668 -24.92 33.38 29.12
N ASP A 669 -25.13 33.22 27.82
CA ASP A 669 -24.98 31.95 27.10
C ASP A 669 -23.49 31.55 26.97
N GLY A 670 -22.60 32.48 26.64
CA GLY A 670 -21.16 32.27 26.62
C GLY A 670 -20.60 31.87 27.98
N GLN A 671 -21.02 32.53 29.06
CA GLN A 671 -20.63 32.21 30.44
C GLN A 671 -21.01 30.78 30.82
N ARG A 672 -22.25 30.36 30.56
CA ARG A 672 -22.73 29.00 30.86
C ARG A 672 -21.91 27.92 30.14
N ARG A 673 -21.60 28.14 28.86
CA ARG A 673 -20.84 27.17 28.05
C ARG A 673 -19.39 27.04 28.48
N VAL A 674 -18.73 28.17 28.76
CA VAL A 674 -17.36 28.17 29.26
C VAL A 674 -17.30 27.51 30.64
N ASN A 675 -18.25 27.80 31.53
CA ASN A 675 -18.29 27.17 32.85
C ASN A 675 -18.53 25.65 32.75
N ASN A 676 -19.48 25.21 31.91
CA ASN A 676 -19.70 23.79 31.66
C ASN A 676 -18.45 23.09 31.13
N PHE A 677 -17.75 23.72 30.18
CA PHE A 677 -16.49 23.21 29.66
C PHE A 677 -15.42 23.10 30.75
N ILE A 678 -15.23 24.15 31.56
CA ILE A 678 -14.23 24.18 32.65
C ILE A 678 -14.49 23.08 33.67
N THR A 679 -15.75 22.87 34.07
CA THR A 679 -16.13 21.81 35.02
C THR A 679 -15.67 20.44 34.52
N HIS A 680 -15.97 20.10 33.27
CA HIS A 680 -15.59 18.80 32.70
C HIS A 680 -14.09 18.70 32.40
N TYR A 681 -13.47 19.77 31.91
CA TYR A 681 -12.03 19.83 31.66
C TYR A 681 -11.23 19.58 32.95
N LEU A 682 -11.55 20.30 34.03
CA LEU A 682 -10.87 20.15 35.32
C LEU A 682 -11.06 18.75 35.92
N ALA A 683 -12.26 18.16 35.78
CA ALA A 683 -12.53 16.80 36.24
C ALA A 683 -11.69 15.75 35.50
N VAL A 684 -11.43 15.95 34.21
CA VAL A 684 -10.60 15.06 33.39
C VAL A 684 -9.11 15.26 33.67
N THR A 685 -8.64 16.52 33.74
CA THR A 685 -7.21 16.81 33.96
C THR A 685 -6.75 16.67 35.42
N GLY A 686 -7.67 16.70 36.38
CA GLY A 686 -7.37 16.51 37.80
C GLY A 686 -6.90 15.08 38.15
N ASN A 687 -7.24 14.10 37.30
CA ASN A 687 -6.88 12.69 37.49
C ASN A 687 -5.62 12.32 36.70
N ARG A 688 -4.45 12.59 37.27
CA ARG A 688 -3.11 12.44 36.63
C ARG A 688 -2.68 11.01 36.25
N GLY A 689 -3.50 9.99 36.51
CA GLY A 689 -3.20 8.58 36.21
C GLY A 689 -3.89 8.00 34.96
N ARG A 690 -4.75 8.77 34.26
CA ARG A 690 -5.48 8.27 33.08
C ARG A 690 -4.63 8.35 31.81
N ARG A 691 -4.81 7.37 30.91
CA ARG A 691 -4.23 7.42 29.55
C ARG A 691 -4.86 8.53 28.72
N LEU A 692 -4.15 9.03 27.71
CA LEU A 692 -4.63 10.15 26.89
C LEU A 692 -5.94 9.81 26.17
N ARG A 693 -6.06 8.60 25.61
CA ARG A 693 -7.31 8.10 25.01
C ARG A 693 -8.49 8.29 25.96
N GLN A 694 -8.35 7.84 27.22
CA GLN A 694 -9.41 7.93 28.21
C GLN A 694 -9.76 9.38 28.56
N GLN A 695 -8.77 10.27 28.61
CA GLN A 695 -8.99 11.69 28.85
C GLN A 695 -9.76 12.34 27.69
N VAL A 696 -9.34 12.08 26.45
CA VAL A 696 -9.99 12.58 25.23
C VAL A 696 -11.43 12.06 25.13
N GLU A 697 -11.63 10.75 25.28
CA GLU A 697 -12.95 10.11 25.22
C GLU A 697 -13.88 10.61 26.32
N SER A 698 -13.40 10.69 27.57
CA SER A 698 -14.19 11.18 28.70
C SER A 698 -14.65 12.62 28.49
N LEU A 699 -13.74 13.49 28.02
CA LEU A 699 -14.08 14.89 27.79
C LEU A 699 -15.06 15.04 26.62
N TRP A 700 -14.88 14.28 25.54
CA TRP A 700 -15.78 14.30 24.38
C TRP A 700 -17.19 13.83 24.74
N LEU A 701 -17.33 12.73 25.51
CA LEU A 701 -18.61 12.23 25.99
C LEU A 701 -19.29 13.23 26.96
N ALA A 702 -18.52 13.80 27.89
CA ALA A 702 -19.04 14.76 28.87
C ALA A 702 -19.57 16.05 28.21
N LEU A 703 -18.94 16.49 27.13
CA LEU A 703 -19.39 17.65 26.34
C LEU A 703 -20.53 17.32 25.36
N GLY A 704 -20.99 16.06 25.29
CA GLY A 704 -22.08 15.65 24.41
C GLY A 704 -21.69 15.44 22.95
N GLY A 705 -20.42 15.10 22.69
CA GLY A 705 -19.89 14.83 21.35
C GLY A 705 -20.77 13.95 20.44
N PRO A 706 -21.21 12.75 20.89
CA PRO A 706 -22.10 11.89 20.11
C PRO A 706 -23.42 12.55 19.67
N ALA A 707 -23.96 13.49 20.45
CA ALA A 707 -25.23 14.16 20.15
C ALA A 707 -25.12 15.20 19.03
N VAL A 708 -23.90 15.61 18.66
CA VAL A 708 -23.63 16.54 17.54
C VAL A 708 -23.62 15.81 16.19
N LEU A 709 -23.32 14.51 16.18
CA LEU A 709 -23.06 13.76 14.96
C LEU A 709 -24.35 13.42 14.21
N THR A 710 -24.32 13.54 12.87
CA THR A 710 -25.40 13.04 12.01
C THR A 710 -25.10 11.65 11.48
N GLY A 711 -25.83 10.66 11.99
CA GLY A 711 -25.76 9.28 11.51
C GLY A 711 -24.71 8.42 12.21
N ARG A 712 -24.76 7.10 11.94
CA ARG A 712 -23.95 6.09 12.64
C ARG A 712 -22.47 6.08 12.23
N ILE A 713 -22.13 6.62 11.05
CA ILE A 713 -20.76 6.61 10.51
C ILE A 713 -19.82 7.46 11.38
N GLY A 714 -20.27 8.62 11.85
CA GLY A 714 -19.44 9.49 12.69
C GLY A 714 -19.02 8.84 14.02
N LEU A 715 -19.83 7.94 14.57
CA LEU A 715 -19.47 7.17 15.77
C LEU A 715 -18.39 6.13 15.48
N SER A 716 -18.46 5.47 14.31
CA SER A 716 -17.41 4.53 13.88
C SER A 716 -16.08 5.26 13.67
N ASP A 717 -16.09 6.44 13.04
CA ASP A 717 -14.87 7.23 12.85
C ASP A 717 -14.27 7.70 14.20
N ALA A 718 -15.12 8.04 15.16
CA ALA A 718 -14.70 8.41 16.50
C ALA A 718 -13.98 7.24 17.20
N ASP A 719 -14.55 6.03 17.10
CA ASP A 719 -13.93 4.82 17.64
C ASP A 719 -12.60 4.51 16.93
N ASP A 720 -12.54 4.64 15.60
CA ASP A 720 -11.31 4.47 14.82
C ASP A 720 -10.20 5.43 15.27
N PHE A 721 -10.54 6.70 15.57
CA PHE A 721 -9.58 7.68 16.09
C PHE A 721 -9.15 7.35 17.53
N LEU A 722 -10.07 6.92 18.39
CA LEU A 722 -9.75 6.55 19.78
C LEU A 722 -8.85 5.32 19.85
N ARG A 723 -9.06 4.32 18.99
CA ARG A 723 -8.14 3.18 18.82
C ARG A 723 -6.78 3.62 18.35
N LEU A 724 -6.72 4.51 17.36
CA LEU A 724 -5.46 5.08 16.86
C LEU A 724 -4.68 5.80 17.96
N LEU A 725 -5.35 6.52 18.86
CA LEU A 725 -4.72 7.12 20.04
C LEU A 725 -4.14 6.07 21.00
N ASP A 726 -4.84 4.95 21.22
CA ASP A 726 -4.35 3.85 22.07
C ASP A 726 -3.11 3.18 21.46
N ASP A 727 -3.20 2.80 20.18
CA ASP A 727 -2.14 2.15 19.43
C ASP A 727 -0.87 3.01 19.42
N SER A 728 -1.04 4.33 19.30
CA SER A 728 0.09 5.26 19.27
C SER A 728 0.76 5.48 20.63
N GLN A 729 0.14 5.05 21.74
CA GLN A 729 0.71 5.13 23.09
C GLN A 729 1.33 3.82 23.60
N GLY A 730 1.13 2.69 22.89
CA GLY A 730 1.52 1.34 23.33
C GLY A 730 3.01 1.12 23.60
N ASP A 731 3.89 1.91 22.99
CA ASP A 731 5.34 1.63 22.96
C ASP A 731 6.20 2.57 23.83
N GLY A 732 5.60 3.38 24.71
CA GLY A 732 6.34 4.39 25.47
C GLY A 732 6.91 5.54 24.61
N ARG A 733 6.44 5.66 23.36
CA ARG A 733 6.79 6.75 22.43
C ARG A 733 6.04 8.04 22.81
N GLU A 734 6.69 9.19 22.72
CA GLU A 734 6.01 10.50 22.81
C GLU A 734 5.13 10.71 21.57
N LEU A 735 3.83 10.96 21.78
CA LEU A 735 2.88 11.21 20.70
C LEU A 735 3.08 12.63 20.14
N SER A 736 3.60 12.75 18.92
CA SER A 736 3.64 14.04 18.20
C SER A 736 2.32 14.34 17.48
N ILE A 737 1.88 15.61 17.51
CA ILE A 737 0.73 16.09 16.71
C ILE A 737 0.98 15.87 15.21
N GLU A 738 2.21 16.03 14.72
CA GLU A 738 2.53 15.85 13.30
C GLU A 738 2.31 14.38 12.88
N GLN A 739 2.73 13.45 13.75
CA GLN A 739 2.48 12.04 13.56
C GLN A 739 0.98 11.72 13.57
N LEU A 740 0.24 12.27 14.54
CA LEU A 740 -1.21 12.08 14.62
C LEU A 740 -1.94 12.61 13.38
N ASN A 741 -1.63 13.84 12.96
CA ASN A 741 -2.20 14.47 11.75
C ASN A 741 -1.92 13.65 10.49
N ARG A 742 -0.72 13.08 10.39
CA ARG A 742 -0.37 12.21 9.28
C ARG A 742 -1.16 10.90 9.34
N LEU A 743 -1.24 10.24 10.50
CA LEU A 743 -1.97 8.98 10.66
C LEU A 743 -3.46 9.13 10.32
N ILE A 744 -4.12 10.22 10.73
CA ILE A 744 -5.53 10.47 10.36
C ILE A 744 -5.71 10.83 8.87
N THR A 745 -4.67 11.36 8.22
CA THR A 745 -4.70 11.69 6.79
C THR A 745 -4.45 10.45 5.94
N GLU A 746 -3.60 9.54 6.40
CA GLU A 746 -3.27 8.27 5.74
C GLU A 746 -4.35 7.20 5.97
N ARG A 747 -5.06 7.24 7.11
CA ARG A 747 -6.11 6.29 7.44
C ARG A 747 -7.44 6.68 6.79
N TYR A 748 -7.99 5.77 6.00
CA TYR A 748 -9.32 5.92 5.42
C TYR A 748 -10.40 5.54 6.43
N ARG A 749 -11.57 6.16 6.30
CA ARG A 749 -12.75 5.81 7.11
C ARG A 749 -13.11 4.34 6.87
N SER A 750 -13.44 3.62 7.94
CA SER A 750 -13.88 2.23 7.85
C SER A 750 -15.12 2.13 6.96
N SER A 751 -14.94 1.50 5.80
CA SER A 751 -16.07 1.06 4.98
C SER A 751 -16.56 -0.23 5.65
N GLY A 752 -17.85 -0.30 6.03
CA GLY A 752 -18.44 -1.57 6.48
C GLY A 752 -18.31 -2.68 5.44
N GLU A 753 -18.82 -3.88 5.73
CA GLU A 753 -18.87 -4.98 4.75
C GLU A 753 -19.42 -4.48 3.40
N LEU A 754 -18.83 -4.98 2.29
CA LEU A 754 -19.23 -4.58 0.95
C LEU A 754 -20.66 -5.07 0.70
N ASP A 755 -21.62 -4.14 0.77
CA ASP A 755 -23.00 -4.43 0.45
C ASP A 755 -23.12 -4.47 -1.09
N SER A 756 -23.40 -5.64 -1.64
CA SER A 756 -23.57 -5.83 -3.09
C SER A 756 -24.74 -5.03 -3.67
N ASP A 757 -25.65 -4.58 -2.82
CA ASP A 757 -26.83 -3.82 -3.22
C ASP A 757 -26.56 -2.31 -3.35
N LEU A 758 -25.39 -1.83 -2.92
CA LEU A 758 -25.00 -0.42 -3.05
C LEU A 758 -24.10 -0.17 -4.27
N LEU A 759 -24.20 1.03 -4.83
CA LEU A 759 -23.29 1.52 -5.86
C LEU A 759 -21.85 1.56 -5.31
N GLN A 760 -20.93 0.87 -5.96
CA GLN A 760 -19.54 0.84 -5.50
C GLN A 760 -18.71 1.91 -6.19
N VAL A 761 -18.01 2.75 -5.43
CA VAL A 761 -17.10 3.78 -5.97
C VAL A 761 -15.68 3.46 -5.54
N MET A 762 -14.79 3.25 -6.52
CA MET A 762 -13.40 2.85 -6.26
C MET A 762 -12.45 3.24 -7.39
N THR A 763 -11.15 3.00 -7.19
CA THR A 763 -10.15 3.16 -8.25
C THR A 763 -10.08 1.92 -9.13
N ILE A 764 -9.63 2.08 -10.38
CA ILE A 764 -9.44 0.95 -11.30
C ILE A 764 -8.52 -0.13 -10.69
N HIS A 765 -7.44 0.27 -10.02
CA HIS A 765 -6.52 -0.65 -9.33
C HIS A 765 -7.20 -1.53 -8.27
N LYS A 766 -8.19 -1.01 -7.54
CA LYS A 766 -8.94 -1.77 -6.52
C LYS A 766 -10.03 -2.65 -7.12
N SER A 767 -10.43 -2.38 -8.36
CA SER A 767 -11.42 -3.18 -9.08
C SER A 767 -10.87 -4.51 -9.62
N LYS A 768 -9.53 -4.68 -9.67
CA LYS A 768 -8.91 -5.93 -10.11
C LYS A 768 -9.40 -7.11 -9.26
N GLY A 769 -9.73 -8.22 -9.92
CA GLY A 769 -10.38 -9.38 -9.29
C GLY A 769 -11.89 -9.24 -9.05
N LEU A 770 -12.46 -8.03 -9.00
CA LEU A 770 -13.90 -7.80 -8.82
C LEU A 770 -14.67 -7.87 -10.15
N GLN A 771 -16.00 -7.91 -10.05
CA GLN A 771 -16.93 -7.92 -11.18
C GLN A 771 -18.19 -7.11 -10.86
N PHE A 772 -18.73 -6.41 -11.86
CA PHE A 772 -19.89 -5.54 -11.73
C PHE A 772 -20.86 -5.75 -12.88
N ASN A 773 -22.14 -5.48 -12.68
CA ASN A 773 -23.15 -5.57 -13.74
C ASN A 773 -22.92 -4.49 -14.79
N ARG A 774 -22.81 -3.23 -14.34
CA ARG A 774 -22.46 -2.06 -15.16
C ARG A 774 -21.28 -1.31 -14.57
N VAL A 775 -20.40 -0.80 -15.44
CA VAL A 775 -19.21 -0.04 -15.05
C VAL A 775 -19.23 1.35 -15.68
N PHE A 776 -19.09 2.37 -14.86
CA PHE A 776 -19.03 3.77 -15.26
C PHE A 776 -17.60 4.29 -15.06
N ILE A 777 -16.98 4.82 -16.11
CA ILE A 777 -15.60 5.33 -16.07
C ILE A 777 -15.60 6.82 -16.45
N PRO A 778 -15.71 7.72 -15.46
CA PRO A 778 -15.72 9.15 -15.71
C PRO A 778 -14.31 9.75 -15.79
N ALA A 779 -14.24 10.97 -16.33
CA ALA A 779 -13.05 11.81 -16.42
C ALA A 779 -11.87 11.13 -17.12
N LEU A 780 -12.13 10.47 -18.25
CA LEU A 780 -11.08 9.84 -19.07
C LEU A 780 -10.07 10.85 -19.64
N ASP A 781 -10.48 12.11 -19.79
CA ASP A 781 -9.68 13.21 -20.32
C ASP A 781 -8.63 13.74 -19.32
N LYS A 782 -8.79 13.46 -18.02
CA LYS A 782 -7.88 13.95 -16.98
C LYS A 782 -6.53 13.24 -17.02
N THR A 783 -5.49 14.04 -16.86
CA THR A 783 -4.10 13.58 -16.79
C THR A 783 -3.73 13.11 -15.39
N GLY A 784 -2.75 12.20 -15.30
CA GLY A 784 -2.17 11.79 -14.01
C GLY A 784 -1.39 12.92 -13.33
N ARG A 785 -0.93 12.67 -12.09
CA ARG A 785 0.15 13.48 -11.49
C ARG A 785 1.42 13.30 -12.35
N HIS A 786 2.23 14.35 -12.44
CA HIS A 786 3.58 14.22 -13.00
C HIS A 786 4.42 13.36 -12.06
N ASP A 787 5.20 12.43 -12.61
CA ASP A 787 6.18 11.67 -11.85
C ASP A 787 7.36 12.58 -11.48
N ASP A 788 7.78 12.56 -10.22
CA ASP A 788 8.94 13.29 -9.75
C ASP A 788 10.22 12.78 -10.46
N SER A 789 11.26 13.63 -10.52
CA SER A 789 12.55 13.26 -11.10
C SER A 789 13.40 12.50 -10.10
N PRO A 790 13.66 11.19 -10.30
CA PRO A 790 14.45 10.42 -9.36
C PRO A 790 15.90 10.92 -9.37
N LEU A 791 16.57 10.69 -8.24
CA LEU A 791 17.98 11.05 -8.04
C LEU A 791 18.92 10.32 -9.00
N LEU A 792 18.56 9.08 -9.33
CA LEU A 792 19.24 8.19 -10.25
C LEU A 792 18.18 7.56 -11.16
N ALA A 793 18.35 7.63 -12.47
CA ALA A 793 17.58 6.88 -13.45
C ALA A 793 18.42 5.69 -13.93
N TRP A 794 17.78 4.56 -14.19
CA TRP A 794 18.46 3.35 -14.66
C TRP A 794 17.63 2.59 -15.68
N GLU A 795 18.32 1.80 -16.50
CA GLU A 795 17.72 0.91 -17.49
C GLU A 795 18.51 -0.39 -17.57
N GLU A 796 17.84 -1.52 -17.38
CA GLU A 796 18.39 -2.86 -17.66
C GLU A 796 17.86 -3.33 -19.02
N HIS A 797 18.74 -3.82 -19.89
CA HIS A 797 18.37 -4.45 -21.16
C HIS A 797 18.63 -5.96 -21.08
N ALA A 798 17.64 -6.76 -21.44
CA ALA A 798 17.81 -8.21 -21.49
C ALA A 798 18.72 -8.58 -22.67
N THR A 799 19.90 -9.13 -22.39
CA THR A 799 20.73 -9.76 -23.44
C THR A 799 20.71 -11.28 -23.27
N ALA A 800 20.98 -12.01 -24.34
CA ALA A 800 21.05 -13.48 -24.34
C ALA A 800 22.14 -14.07 -23.41
N HIS A 801 22.94 -13.22 -22.75
CA HIS A 801 23.93 -13.59 -21.76
C HIS A 801 23.54 -13.02 -20.39
N SER A 802 23.74 -13.81 -19.34
CA SER A 802 23.13 -13.69 -18.00
C SER A 802 23.39 -12.41 -17.19
N SER A 803 24.14 -11.45 -17.71
CA SER A 803 24.28 -10.11 -17.15
C SER A 803 23.73 -9.11 -18.16
N GLY A 804 22.51 -8.62 -17.93
CA GLY A 804 21.88 -7.60 -18.77
C GLY A 804 22.75 -6.34 -18.91
N GLU A 805 22.55 -5.60 -20.00
CA GLU A 805 23.23 -4.31 -20.19
C GLU A 805 22.60 -3.26 -19.27
N LEU A 806 23.42 -2.55 -18.49
CA LEU A 806 22.95 -1.56 -17.52
C LEU A 806 23.36 -0.16 -17.95
N LEU A 807 22.39 0.76 -17.94
CA LEU A 807 22.61 2.20 -18.07
C LEU A 807 22.20 2.91 -16.78
N LEU A 808 23.02 3.84 -16.30
CA LEU A 808 22.74 4.71 -15.16
C LEU A 808 22.91 6.18 -15.54
N ALA A 809 22.05 7.05 -15.03
CA ALA A 809 22.15 8.50 -15.21
C ALA A 809 21.71 9.27 -13.95
N PRO A 810 22.52 10.22 -13.45
CA PRO A 810 22.13 11.08 -12.33
C PRO A 810 21.03 12.07 -12.71
N ILE A 811 20.34 12.62 -11.69
CA ILE A 811 19.37 13.70 -11.88
C ILE A 811 20.02 14.91 -12.57
N ARG A 812 19.24 15.61 -13.42
CA ARG A 812 19.69 16.83 -14.09
C ARG A 812 20.06 17.92 -13.08
N SER A 813 21.10 18.68 -13.38
CA SER A 813 21.39 19.94 -12.67
C SER A 813 20.31 20.98 -13.01
N ALA A 814 20.06 21.92 -12.10
CA ALA A 814 19.10 23.02 -12.33
C ALA A 814 19.46 23.91 -13.54
N TYR A 815 20.73 23.91 -13.96
CA TYR A 815 21.24 24.74 -15.05
C TYR A 815 21.53 23.98 -16.35
N ASP A 816 21.40 22.65 -16.35
CA ASP A 816 21.69 21.82 -17.51
C ASP A 816 20.41 21.26 -18.12
N GLU A 817 20.01 21.84 -19.26
CA GLU A 817 18.87 21.37 -20.04
C GLU A 817 19.17 20.05 -20.78
N HIS A 818 20.44 19.64 -20.90
CA HIS A 818 20.87 18.57 -21.81
C HIS A 818 21.61 17.44 -21.07
N HIS A 819 20.85 16.50 -20.49
CA HIS A 819 21.37 15.20 -20.04
C HIS A 819 20.85 14.06 -20.96
N PRO A 820 21.57 13.68 -22.04
CA PRO A 820 21.04 12.79 -23.07
C PRO A 820 20.69 11.38 -22.57
N VAL A 821 21.55 10.76 -21.77
CA VAL A 821 21.32 9.41 -21.22
C VAL A 821 20.10 9.41 -20.29
N TYR A 822 20.00 10.38 -19.38
CA TYR A 822 18.81 10.53 -18.53
C TYR A 822 17.54 10.71 -19.36
N ASN A 823 17.57 11.55 -20.40
CA ASN A 823 16.43 11.79 -21.27
C ASN A 823 16.00 10.53 -22.03
N TYR A 824 16.97 9.74 -22.47
CA TYR A 824 16.74 8.46 -23.12
C TYR A 824 16.04 7.47 -22.18
N ILE A 825 16.58 7.26 -20.97
CA ILE A 825 15.97 6.37 -19.96
C ILE A 825 14.53 6.83 -19.64
N ARG A 826 14.33 8.14 -19.43
CA ARG A 826 13.00 8.71 -19.19
C ARG A 826 12.03 8.51 -20.36
N SER A 827 12.53 8.47 -21.59
CA SER A 827 11.70 8.19 -22.76
C SER A 827 11.22 6.73 -22.77
N LEU A 828 12.06 5.78 -22.36
CA LEU A 828 11.69 4.37 -22.22
C LEU A 828 10.68 4.18 -21.08
N GLU A 829 10.88 4.82 -19.92
CA GLU A 829 9.92 4.82 -18.82
C GLU A 829 8.55 5.36 -19.24
N LYS A 830 8.53 6.41 -20.07
CA LYS A 830 7.30 6.99 -20.65
C LYS A 830 6.59 5.99 -21.55
N VAL A 831 7.31 5.26 -22.40
CA VAL A 831 6.73 4.19 -23.22
C VAL A 831 6.13 3.09 -22.34
N ARG A 832 6.86 2.58 -21.35
CA ARG A 832 6.35 1.59 -20.38
C ARG A 832 5.09 2.09 -19.64
N SER A 833 5.06 3.38 -19.28
CA SER A 833 3.91 4.03 -18.63
C SER A 833 2.69 4.06 -19.55
N GLN A 834 2.86 4.31 -20.84
CA GLN A 834 1.78 4.25 -21.82
C GLN A 834 1.25 2.82 -21.99
N GLN A 835 2.13 1.82 -22.03
CA GLN A 835 1.74 0.41 -22.09
C GLN A 835 0.96 -0.01 -20.82
N GLU A 836 1.36 0.46 -19.65
CA GLU A 836 0.62 0.24 -18.40
C GLU A 836 -0.76 0.92 -18.41
N GLN A 837 -0.87 2.13 -18.97
CA GLN A 837 -2.16 2.81 -19.11
C GLN A 837 -3.14 2.03 -20.00
N LEU A 838 -2.64 1.40 -21.06
CA LEU A 838 -3.46 0.54 -21.91
C LEU A 838 -3.95 -0.71 -21.15
N ARG A 839 -3.08 -1.35 -20.36
CA ARG A 839 -3.48 -2.46 -19.47
C ARG A 839 -4.47 -2.02 -18.39
N LEU A 840 -4.31 -0.81 -17.84
CA LEU A 840 -5.26 -0.23 -16.88
C LEU A 840 -6.65 -0.07 -17.50
N LEU A 841 -6.74 0.38 -18.76
CA LEU A 841 -7.99 0.43 -19.52
C LEU A 841 -8.59 -0.97 -19.73
N TYR A 842 -7.77 -1.93 -20.13
CA TYR A 842 -8.20 -3.32 -20.28
C TYR A 842 -8.79 -3.87 -18.98
N VAL A 843 -8.14 -3.64 -17.83
CA VAL A 843 -8.69 -4.03 -16.52
C VAL A 843 -10.05 -3.37 -16.29
N ALA A 844 -10.17 -2.06 -16.51
CA ALA A 844 -11.39 -1.31 -16.24
C ALA A 844 -12.59 -1.80 -17.08
N LEU A 845 -12.39 -1.98 -18.40
CA LEU A 845 -13.45 -2.43 -19.32
C LEU A 845 -13.86 -3.89 -19.06
N THR A 846 -12.92 -4.74 -18.63
CA THR A 846 -13.20 -6.17 -18.36
C THR A 846 -13.79 -6.45 -16.98
N ARG A 847 -14.10 -5.42 -16.18
CA ARG A 847 -14.83 -5.58 -14.90
C ARG A 847 -16.34 -5.72 -15.10
N ALA A 848 -16.87 -5.20 -16.21
CA ALA A 848 -18.29 -5.23 -16.51
C ALA A 848 -18.77 -6.60 -17.00
N ARG A 849 -19.96 -6.99 -16.57
CA ARG A 849 -20.68 -8.16 -17.08
C ARG A 849 -21.51 -7.81 -18.31
N TYR A 850 -22.21 -6.67 -18.28
CA TYR A 850 -23.17 -6.30 -19.33
C TYR A 850 -22.82 -4.97 -20.00
N GLU A 851 -22.57 -3.90 -19.24
CA GLU A 851 -22.47 -2.55 -19.81
C GLU A 851 -21.23 -1.81 -19.31
N VAL A 852 -20.57 -1.10 -20.23
CA VAL A 852 -19.51 -0.14 -19.92
C VAL A 852 -19.90 1.23 -20.45
N HIS A 853 -19.91 2.22 -19.58
CA HIS A 853 -20.11 3.63 -19.93
C HIS A 853 -18.82 4.41 -19.72
N LEU A 854 -18.34 5.03 -20.80
CA LEU A 854 -17.10 5.80 -20.84
C LEU A 854 -17.42 7.28 -21.00
N PHE A 855 -16.90 8.14 -20.11
CA PHE A 855 -17.16 9.58 -20.17
C PHE A 855 -15.86 10.38 -20.36
N GLY A 856 -15.91 11.39 -21.22
CA GLY A 856 -14.78 12.25 -21.52
C GLY A 856 -15.19 13.68 -21.86
N VAL A 857 -14.45 14.65 -21.33
CA VAL A 857 -14.61 16.06 -21.70
C VAL A 857 -13.60 16.43 -22.79
N LEU A 858 -14.09 17.02 -23.88
CA LEU A 858 -13.31 17.45 -25.03
C LEU A 858 -13.13 18.96 -25.05
N LYS A 859 -11.99 19.41 -25.54
CA LYS A 859 -11.71 20.84 -25.76
C LYS A 859 -11.88 21.15 -27.24
N ARG A 860 -12.41 22.32 -27.56
CA ARG A 860 -12.40 22.86 -28.93
C ARG A 860 -11.18 23.76 -29.14
N ASP A 861 -10.69 23.84 -30.37
CA ASP A 861 -9.66 24.79 -30.78
C ASP A 861 -10.25 26.14 -31.21
N ASP A 862 -9.38 27.06 -31.66
CA ASP A 862 -9.77 28.41 -32.09
C ASP A 862 -10.66 28.41 -33.35
N ASP A 863 -10.62 27.32 -34.14
CA ASP A 863 -11.46 27.10 -35.33
C ASP A 863 -12.77 26.34 -34.99
N ASN A 864 -13.03 26.14 -33.69
CA ASN A 864 -14.19 25.45 -33.11
C ASN A 864 -14.25 23.93 -33.40
N GLU A 865 -13.14 23.33 -33.84
CA GLU A 865 -13.00 21.88 -34.03
C GLU A 865 -12.59 21.17 -32.73
N LEU A 866 -13.05 19.94 -32.53
CA LEU A 866 -12.72 19.16 -31.33
C LEU A 866 -11.26 18.71 -31.38
N LYS A 867 -10.49 19.10 -30.36
CA LYS A 867 -9.08 18.77 -30.22
C LYS A 867 -8.90 17.37 -29.64
N GLU A 868 -7.84 16.69 -30.10
CA GLU A 868 -7.40 15.45 -29.49
C GLU A 868 -7.08 15.63 -27.98
N PRO A 869 -7.44 14.62 -27.16
CA PRO A 869 -7.18 14.64 -25.73
C PRO A 869 -5.68 14.63 -25.40
N ALA A 870 -5.32 15.04 -24.18
CA ALA A 870 -3.93 15.06 -23.74
C ALA A 870 -3.30 13.66 -23.79
N SER A 871 -2.07 13.54 -24.32
CA SER A 871 -1.42 12.27 -24.64
C SER A 871 -1.13 11.33 -23.45
N ASN A 872 -1.25 11.82 -22.21
CA ASN A 872 -1.11 11.05 -20.97
C ASN A 872 -2.45 10.77 -20.26
N SER A 873 -3.58 11.07 -20.92
CA SER A 873 -4.94 10.75 -20.48
C SER A 873 -5.37 9.36 -20.95
N LEU A 874 -6.34 8.76 -20.26
CA LEU A 874 -6.91 7.48 -20.71
C LEU A 874 -7.73 7.64 -21.99
N LEU A 875 -8.30 8.84 -22.22
CA LEU A 875 -9.05 9.15 -23.44
C LEU A 875 -8.14 9.15 -24.68
N ALA A 876 -6.89 9.59 -24.56
CA ALA A 876 -5.93 9.55 -25.67
C ALA A 876 -5.63 8.12 -26.13
N ALA A 877 -5.50 7.16 -25.20
CA ALA A 877 -5.29 5.76 -25.55
C ALA A 877 -6.53 5.14 -26.25
N LEU A 878 -7.74 5.61 -25.95
CA LEU A 878 -8.97 5.15 -26.61
C LEU A 878 -9.29 5.90 -27.91
N TRP A 879 -8.61 7.02 -28.17
CA TRP A 879 -8.92 7.93 -29.27
C TRP A 879 -8.91 7.27 -30.66
N PRO A 880 -7.91 6.43 -31.01
CA PRO A 880 -7.87 5.79 -32.33
C PRO A 880 -9.08 4.89 -32.64
N GLY A 881 -9.67 4.27 -31.60
CA GLY A 881 -10.80 3.35 -31.76
C GLY A 881 -12.18 3.97 -31.50
N LEU A 882 -12.26 4.97 -30.61
CA LEU A 882 -13.53 5.51 -30.10
C LEU A 882 -13.68 7.02 -30.27
N GLY A 883 -12.68 7.73 -30.78
CA GLY A 883 -12.69 9.20 -30.89
C GLY A 883 -13.93 9.74 -31.62
N ALA A 884 -14.28 9.14 -32.76
CA ALA A 884 -15.46 9.53 -33.53
C ALA A 884 -16.78 9.43 -32.74
N ARG A 885 -16.93 8.43 -31.86
CA ARG A 885 -18.12 8.26 -31.01
C ARG A 885 -18.18 9.31 -29.90
N PHE A 886 -17.03 9.65 -29.31
CA PHE A 886 -16.95 10.75 -28.34
C PHE A 886 -17.25 12.10 -28.98
N SER A 887 -16.73 12.36 -30.18
CA SER A 887 -17.03 13.60 -30.91
C SER A 887 -18.51 13.73 -31.25
N GLN A 888 -19.11 12.67 -31.80
CA GLN A 888 -20.54 12.66 -32.13
C GLN A 888 -21.42 12.94 -30.91
N THR A 889 -21.15 12.25 -29.80
CA THR A 889 -21.94 12.45 -28.56
C THR A 889 -21.68 13.79 -27.89
N ALA A 890 -20.49 14.37 -28.03
CA ALA A 890 -20.21 15.73 -27.56
C ALA A 890 -21.02 16.78 -28.33
N ASP A 891 -21.12 16.62 -29.65
CA ASP A 891 -21.96 17.49 -30.49
C ASP A 891 -23.46 17.30 -30.19
N ASP A 892 -23.92 16.06 -29.99
CA ASP A 892 -25.31 15.74 -29.64
C ASP A 892 -25.73 16.30 -28.25
N ASN A 893 -24.79 16.33 -27.30
CA ASN A 893 -25.01 16.85 -25.94
C ASN A 893 -24.89 18.38 -25.85
N GLU A 894 -24.53 19.06 -26.94
CA GLU A 894 -24.39 20.51 -27.00
C GLU A 894 -25.78 21.19 -26.98
N THR A 895 -26.30 21.40 -25.77
CA THR A 895 -27.57 22.11 -25.57
C THR A 895 -27.30 23.61 -25.53
N PRO A 896 -28.08 24.48 -26.21
CA PRO A 896 -27.94 25.92 -26.10
C PRO A 896 -28.08 26.31 -24.62
N ALA A 897 -27.14 27.11 -24.12
CA ALA A 897 -27.06 27.57 -22.74
C ALA A 897 -28.41 28.09 -22.23
N GLN A 898 -29.22 27.19 -21.65
CA GLN A 898 -30.21 27.58 -20.67
C GLN A 898 -29.45 27.64 -19.37
N SER A 899 -29.19 28.89 -18.97
CA SER A 899 -28.75 29.28 -17.66
C SER A 899 -29.68 28.65 -16.61
N SER A 900 -29.40 27.42 -16.22
CA SER A 900 -29.84 26.91 -14.94
C SER A 900 -29.11 27.79 -13.93
N PRO A 901 -29.82 28.56 -13.08
CA PRO A 901 -29.14 29.42 -12.13
C PRO A 901 -28.22 28.51 -11.34
N ALA A 902 -26.94 28.86 -11.32
CA ALA A 902 -26.00 28.32 -10.37
C ALA A 902 -26.71 28.42 -9.03
N THR A 903 -27.24 27.29 -8.57
CA THR A 903 -27.66 27.15 -7.20
C THR A 903 -26.31 27.08 -6.51
N THR A 904 -25.74 28.26 -6.24
CA THR A 904 -25.01 28.49 -5.02
C THR A 904 -25.91 27.89 -3.97
N THR A 905 -25.64 26.62 -3.69
CA THR A 905 -26.06 26.02 -2.44
C THR A 905 -25.31 26.92 -1.48
N GLU A 906 -26.00 27.95 -0.98
CA GLU A 906 -25.62 28.52 0.29
C GLU A 906 -25.50 27.28 1.17
N LEU A 907 -24.24 26.85 1.36
CA LEU A 907 -23.85 26.04 2.48
C LEU A 907 -24.28 26.90 3.64
N SER A 908 -25.54 26.70 4.02
CA SER A 908 -26.08 27.16 5.26
C SER A 908 -25.14 26.54 6.27
N LEU A 909 -24.18 27.35 6.70
CA LEU A 909 -23.34 27.12 7.86
C LEU A 909 -24.28 27.19 9.07
N TYR A 910 -25.25 26.27 9.12
CA TYR A 910 -25.98 25.96 10.33
C TYR A 910 -24.90 25.44 11.28
N ARG A 911 -24.40 26.35 12.11
CA ARG A 911 -23.60 25.98 13.28
C ARG A 911 -24.47 25.02 14.08
N ARG A 912 -24.20 23.73 13.96
CA ARG A 912 -24.82 22.72 14.82
C ARG A 912 -24.28 22.99 16.21
N ARG A 913 -25.12 23.58 17.04
CA ARG A 913 -24.80 23.92 18.41
C ARG A 913 -25.73 23.11 19.28
N LEU A 914 -25.19 22.36 20.23
CA LEU A 914 -26.03 21.72 21.24
C LEU A 914 -26.84 22.78 21.99
N SER A 915 -28.10 22.49 22.27
CA SER A 915 -28.94 23.34 23.11
C SER A 915 -28.29 23.49 24.49
N ASN A 916 -28.45 24.66 25.12
CA ASN A 916 -28.02 24.86 26.52
C ASN A 916 -28.79 23.98 27.51
N GLU A 917 -29.90 23.40 27.07
CA GLU A 917 -30.75 22.50 27.85
C GLU A 917 -30.41 21.03 27.60
N TRP A 918 -29.43 20.74 26.74
CA TRP A 918 -28.99 19.38 26.51
C TRP A 918 -28.34 18.82 27.78
N GLN A 919 -28.72 17.60 28.14
CA GLN A 919 -28.17 16.87 29.27
C GLN A 919 -27.72 15.50 28.79
N LEU A 920 -26.72 14.92 29.47
CA LEU A 920 -26.38 13.52 29.27
C LEU A 920 -27.64 12.66 29.51
N PRO A 921 -27.94 11.70 28.63
CA PRO A 921 -28.98 10.72 28.90
C PRO A 921 -28.72 10.04 30.24
N GLU A 922 -29.78 9.75 30.99
CA GLU A 922 -29.65 8.92 32.19
C GLU A 922 -28.95 7.61 31.79
N LEU A 923 -27.79 7.38 32.40
CA LEU A 923 -27.11 6.10 32.28
C LEU A 923 -28.12 5.05 32.70
N ARG A 924 -28.42 4.09 31.82
CA ARG A 924 -29.15 2.90 32.25
C ARG A 924 -28.39 2.36 33.47
N PRO A 925 -29.08 2.06 34.58
CA PRO A 925 -28.42 1.39 35.70
C PRO A 925 -27.65 0.21 35.11
N SER A 926 -26.38 0.09 35.49
CA SER A 926 -25.50 -0.98 35.05
C SER A 926 -26.33 -2.27 34.99
N VAL A 927 -26.29 -2.99 33.87
CA VAL A 927 -26.88 -4.31 33.81
C VAL A 927 -26.22 -5.08 34.95
N VAL A 928 -26.96 -5.29 36.03
CA VAL A 928 -26.61 -6.28 37.03
C VAL A 928 -26.56 -7.56 36.22
N ILE A 929 -25.37 -8.09 36.02
CA ILE A 929 -25.19 -9.40 35.41
C ILE A 929 -25.90 -10.35 36.38
N ALA A 930 -27.15 -10.66 36.07
CA ALA A 930 -27.94 -11.67 36.76
C ALA A 930 -27.32 -13.01 36.40
N GLY A 931 -26.31 -13.38 37.20
CA GLY A 931 -25.42 -14.50 36.96
C GLY A 931 -24.25 -14.58 37.93
N ALA A 932 -24.31 -13.87 39.06
CA ALA A 932 -23.62 -14.29 40.28
C ALA A 932 -24.73 -14.58 41.29
N ASP A 933 -25.12 -15.85 41.35
CA ASP A 933 -26.08 -16.38 42.32
C ASP A 933 -25.62 -16.03 43.74
N GLU A 934 -26.28 -15.05 44.37
CA GLU A 934 -26.12 -14.72 45.79
C GLU A 934 -26.73 -15.78 46.72
N SER A 935 -27.14 -16.94 46.19
CA SER A 935 -27.83 -18.00 46.92
C SER A 935 -26.93 -19.05 47.58
N ILE A 936 -25.60 -18.88 47.58
CA ILE A 936 -24.66 -19.82 48.26
C ILE A 936 -24.17 -19.27 49.63
N VAL A 937 -24.53 -18.06 50.04
CA VAL A 937 -23.97 -17.46 51.27
C VAL A 937 -24.84 -17.65 52.53
N ASP A 938 -26.04 -18.23 52.44
CA ASP A 938 -26.96 -18.34 53.59
C ASP A 938 -26.80 -19.59 54.48
N GLN A 939 -25.68 -20.34 54.40
CA GLN A 939 -25.41 -21.46 55.32
C GLN A 939 -23.97 -21.57 55.82
N VAL A 940 -23.38 -20.44 56.21
CA VAL A 940 -22.22 -20.47 57.12
C VAL A 940 -22.59 -19.69 58.37
N ASP A 941 -22.59 -20.39 59.50
CA ASP A 941 -22.95 -19.91 60.83
C ASP A 941 -22.47 -18.47 61.10
N LEU A 942 -23.44 -17.56 61.21
CA LEU A 942 -23.33 -16.15 61.60
C LEU A 942 -22.88 -15.94 63.07
N ALA A 943 -22.14 -16.87 63.65
CA ALA A 943 -21.72 -16.83 65.06
C ALA A 943 -20.28 -16.34 65.28
N GLU A 944 -19.42 -16.25 64.26
CA GLU A 944 -18.01 -15.88 64.43
C GLU A 944 -17.43 -14.96 63.33
N ILE A 945 -18.20 -13.97 62.87
CA ILE A 945 -17.59 -12.85 62.12
C ILE A 945 -17.55 -11.65 63.04
N VAL A 946 -16.35 -11.41 63.59
CA VAL A 946 -16.01 -10.23 64.38
C VAL A 946 -16.25 -8.99 63.51
N GLU A 947 -17.20 -8.15 63.92
CA GLU A 947 -17.35 -6.78 63.45
C GLU A 947 -16.02 -6.02 63.55
N PHE A 948 -15.52 -5.52 62.42
CA PHE A 948 -14.52 -4.45 62.41
C PHE A 948 -15.03 -3.27 61.57
N ASP A 949 -16.05 -2.60 62.12
CA ASP A 949 -16.70 -1.38 61.64
C ASP A 949 -15.83 -0.11 61.86
N TRP A 950 -14.50 -0.17 61.59
CA TRP A 950 -13.60 0.97 61.78
C TRP A 950 -12.41 1.12 60.81
N ALA A 951 -12.50 0.63 59.58
CA ALA A 951 -11.43 0.74 58.59
C ALA A 951 -11.77 1.72 57.44
N GLY A 952 -11.53 3.01 57.63
CA GLY A 952 -11.51 3.97 56.51
C GLY A 952 -10.40 3.67 55.49
N GLU A 953 -10.39 4.39 54.36
CA GLU A 953 -9.41 4.24 53.25
C GLU A 953 -7.94 4.16 53.74
N SER A 954 -7.60 4.87 54.81
CA SER A 954 -6.28 4.82 55.45
C SER A 954 -5.94 3.43 56.01
N ALA A 955 -6.88 2.69 56.60
CA ALA A 955 -6.65 1.34 57.11
C ALA A 955 -6.44 0.33 55.98
N ARG A 956 -7.15 0.50 54.86
CA ARG A 956 -6.93 -0.30 53.64
C ARG A 956 -5.52 -0.08 53.09
N ILE A 957 -5.08 1.17 52.98
CA ILE A 957 -3.74 1.52 52.51
C ILE A 957 -2.65 0.99 53.46
N ILE A 958 -2.84 1.12 54.77
CA ILE A 958 -1.94 0.56 55.79
C ILE A 958 -1.84 -0.96 55.62
N GLY A 959 -2.97 -1.66 55.49
CA GLY A 959 -3.00 -3.12 55.32
C GLY A 959 -2.25 -3.58 54.07
N VAL A 960 -2.47 -2.93 52.92
CA VAL A 960 -1.75 -3.22 51.67
C VAL A 960 -0.25 -3.02 51.83
N LEU A 961 0.17 -1.96 52.54
CA LEU A 961 1.58 -1.66 52.73
C LEU A 961 2.26 -2.66 53.70
N VAL A 962 1.58 -3.02 54.80
CA VAL A 962 2.04 -4.05 55.74
C VAL A 962 2.18 -5.38 55.01
N HIS A 963 1.16 -5.80 54.27
CA HIS A 963 1.17 -7.06 53.51
C HIS A 963 2.33 -7.14 52.51
N ARG A 964 2.56 -6.07 51.76
CA ARG A 964 3.68 -5.97 50.81
C ARG A 964 5.04 -6.16 51.48
N HIS A 965 5.24 -5.56 52.66
CA HIS A 965 6.51 -5.65 53.37
C HIS A 965 6.66 -6.97 54.12
N LEU A 966 5.58 -7.59 54.60
CA LEU A 966 5.60 -8.97 55.10
C LEU A 966 6.01 -9.96 54.00
N CYS A 967 5.50 -9.80 52.77
CA CYS A 967 5.92 -10.60 51.63
C CYS A 967 7.42 -10.46 51.33
N ARG A 968 7.97 -9.24 51.44
CA ARG A 968 9.41 -8.98 51.26
C ARG A 968 10.25 -9.59 52.39
N LEU A 969 9.81 -9.44 53.63
CA LEU A 969 10.47 -10.06 54.78
C LEU A 969 10.50 -11.58 54.66
N ALA A 970 9.40 -12.19 54.21
CA ALA A 970 9.31 -13.64 53.97
C ALA A 970 10.25 -14.15 52.85
N ALA A 971 10.81 -13.27 52.02
CA ALA A 971 11.80 -13.59 50.99
C ALA A 971 13.25 -13.34 51.43
N LEU A 972 13.46 -12.70 52.59
CA LEU A 972 14.77 -12.40 53.15
C LEU A 972 15.13 -13.39 54.27
N PRO A 973 16.43 -13.70 54.45
CA PRO A 973 16.92 -14.42 55.62
C PRO A 973 16.55 -13.70 56.95
N ALA A 974 16.25 -14.48 58.00
CA ALA A 974 15.74 -13.93 59.27
C ALA A 974 16.71 -12.99 60.00
N ASP A 975 18.01 -13.15 59.78
CA ASP A 975 19.09 -12.27 60.27
C ASP A 975 19.09 -10.90 59.59
N GLN A 976 18.46 -10.77 58.41
CA GLN A 976 18.38 -9.52 57.64
C GLN A 976 17.08 -8.73 57.88
N TRP A 977 16.09 -9.30 58.56
CA TRP A 977 14.79 -8.66 58.79
C TRP A 977 14.92 -7.32 59.52
N SER A 978 15.73 -7.28 60.58
CA SER A 978 15.97 -6.05 61.36
C SER A 978 16.64 -4.96 60.53
N ALA A 979 17.59 -5.31 59.67
CA ALA A 979 18.27 -4.37 58.78
C ALA A 979 17.31 -3.83 57.70
N HIS A 980 16.44 -4.68 57.15
CA HIS A 980 15.43 -4.29 56.18
C HIS A 980 14.42 -3.30 56.77
N LEU A 981 13.92 -3.58 57.99
CA LEU A 981 13.00 -2.67 58.69
C LEU A 981 13.66 -1.30 58.94
N GLN A 982 14.92 -1.27 59.38
CA GLN A 982 15.65 -0.02 59.59
C GLN A 982 15.83 0.82 58.31
N GLN A 983 16.02 0.18 57.15
CA GLN A 983 16.13 0.88 55.86
C GLN A 983 14.78 1.35 55.31
N MET A 984 13.71 0.59 55.58
CA MET A 984 12.37 0.84 55.06
C MET A 984 11.62 1.90 55.86
N ILE A 985 11.74 1.93 57.19
CA ILE A 985 11.00 2.87 58.07
C ILE A 985 11.12 4.34 57.62
N PRO A 986 12.31 4.87 57.24
CA PRO A 986 12.46 6.24 56.74
C PRO A 986 11.70 6.52 55.42
N GLN A 987 11.37 5.48 54.66
CA GLN A 987 10.70 5.57 53.36
C GLN A 987 9.17 5.44 53.45
N LEU A 988 8.64 4.97 54.59
CA LEU A 988 7.19 4.78 54.80
C LEU A 988 6.36 6.07 54.60
N PRO A 989 6.79 7.27 55.05
CA PRO A 989 6.01 8.49 54.83
C PRO A 989 5.79 8.78 53.34
N ALA A 990 6.82 8.58 52.51
CA ALA A 990 6.74 8.78 51.07
C ALA A 990 5.82 7.74 50.40
N GLN A 991 5.89 6.47 50.83
CA GLN A 991 5.04 5.39 50.30
C GLN A 991 3.56 5.58 50.67
N LEU A 992 3.26 6.00 51.90
CA LEU A 992 1.89 6.26 52.35
C LEU A 992 1.30 7.52 51.70
N SER A 993 2.12 8.56 51.49
CA SER A 993 1.72 9.76 50.74
C SER A 993 1.44 9.44 49.26
N GLN A 994 2.27 8.63 48.60
CA GLN A 994 2.02 8.15 47.24
C GLN A 994 0.75 7.28 47.13
N ALA A 995 0.42 6.55 48.19
CA ALA A 995 -0.77 5.71 48.24
C ALA A 995 -2.06 6.48 48.61
N GLY A 996 -1.97 7.80 48.85
CA GLY A 996 -3.13 8.68 49.03
C GLY A 996 -3.53 8.99 50.48
N ILE A 997 -2.69 8.71 51.48
CA ILE A 997 -2.94 9.12 52.87
C ILE A 997 -2.70 10.63 53.03
N ALA A 998 -3.65 11.32 53.65
CA ALA A 998 -3.55 12.75 53.97
C ALA A 998 -2.33 13.03 54.86
N VAL A 999 -1.67 14.19 54.65
CA VAL A 999 -0.42 14.56 55.34
C VAL A 999 -0.59 14.57 56.87
N ASP A 1000 -1.78 14.94 57.35
CA ASP A 1000 -2.10 15.00 58.78
C ASP A 1000 -2.21 13.60 59.43
N ASP A 1001 -2.55 12.57 58.64
CA ASP A 1001 -2.67 11.17 59.08
C ASP A 1001 -1.40 10.34 58.80
N ALA A 1002 -0.43 10.91 58.10
CA ALA A 1002 0.77 10.19 57.66
C ALA A 1002 1.63 9.74 58.85
N ALA A 1003 1.82 10.58 59.87
CA ALA A 1003 2.65 10.25 61.03
C ALA A 1003 2.07 9.09 61.87
N THR A 1004 0.75 9.13 62.11
CA THR A 1004 -0.01 8.07 62.79
C THR A 1004 -0.05 6.78 61.98
N SER A 1005 -0.19 6.87 60.65
CA SER A 1005 -0.20 5.71 59.75
C SER A 1005 1.17 5.04 59.64
N VAL A 1006 2.26 5.83 59.60
CA VAL A 1006 3.65 5.31 59.67
C VAL A 1006 3.86 4.55 60.97
N GLY A 1007 3.36 5.09 62.09
CA GLY A 1007 3.42 4.43 63.39
C GLY A 1007 2.76 3.06 63.38
N ARG A 1008 1.56 2.95 62.81
CA ARG A 1008 0.80 1.68 62.70
C ARG A 1008 1.47 0.65 61.79
N VAL A 1009 1.98 1.06 60.64
CA VAL A 1009 2.72 0.16 59.73
C VAL A 1009 3.99 -0.36 60.41
N ARG A 1010 4.74 0.53 61.06
CA ARG A 1010 5.95 0.14 61.80
C ARG A 1010 5.63 -0.84 62.92
N GLU A 1011 4.64 -0.53 63.75
CA GLU A 1011 4.24 -1.37 64.87
C GLU A 1011 3.79 -2.76 64.40
N ALA A 1012 2.97 -2.85 63.35
CA ALA A 1012 2.51 -4.13 62.81
C ALA A 1012 3.68 -5.01 62.30
N LEU A 1013 4.65 -4.41 61.61
CA LEU A 1013 5.81 -5.14 61.08
C LEU A 1013 6.80 -5.54 62.18
N GLU A 1014 7.06 -4.65 63.14
CA GLU A 1014 7.92 -4.93 64.30
C GLU A 1014 7.31 -6.01 65.18
N GLN A 1015 5.99 -5.99 65.41
CA GLN A 1015 5.27 -7.05 66.12
C GLN A 1015 5.33 -8.38 65.36
N ALA A 1016 5.09 -8.39 64.05
CA ALA A 1016 5.17 -9.62 63.24
C ALA A 1016 6.57 -10.26 63.26
N VAL A 1017 7.63 -9.45 63.32
CA VAL A 1017 9.02 -9.92 63.36
C VAL A 1017 9.49 -10.28 64.79
N SER A 1018 8.86 -9.74 65.83
CA SER A 1018 9.20 -10.04 67.23
C SER A 1018 8.36 -11.16 67.84
N ASP A 1019 7.15 -11.40 67.32
CA ASP A 1019 6.26 -12.49 67.73
C ASP A 1019 6.80 -13.86 67.25
N PRO A 1020 7.01 -14.85 68.15
CA PRO A 1020 7.42 -16.20 67.78
C PRO A 1020 6.60 -16.84 66.67
N ARG A 1021 5.27 -16.62 66.64
CA ARG A 1021 4.36 -17.15 65.62
C ARG A 1021 4.51 -16.42 64.30
N GLY A 1022 4.66 -15.09 64.33
CA GLY A 1022 4.91 -14.29 63.12
C GLY A 1022 6.24 -14.66 62.46
N ARG A 1023 7.30 -14.86 63.26
CA ARG A 1023 8.59 -15.36 62.78
C ARG A 1023 8.47 -16.75 62.15
N TRP A 1024 7.71 -17.65 62.77
CA TRP A 1024 7.48 -18.99 62.25
C TRP A 1024 6.78 -18.97 60.87
N ILE A 1025 5.75 -18.12 60.69
CA ILE A 1025 5.03 -17.96 59.42
C ILE A 1025 5.93 -17.36 58.32
N LEU A 1026 6.68 -16.31 58.66
CA LEU A 1026 7.56 -15.63 57.71
C LEU A 1026 8.77 -16.50 57.31
N ALA A 1027 9.33 -17.26 58.27
CA ALA A 1027 10.41 -18.20 58.01
C ALA A 1027 9.96 -19.48 57.29
N GLY A 1028 8.64 -19.76 57.25
CA GLY A 1028 8.10 -20.90 56.52
C GLY A 1028 8.16 -22.22 57.28
N GLY A 1029 7.87 -22.21 58.59
CA GLY A 1029 7.60 -23.44 59.35
C GLY A 1029 8.70 -23.94 60.29
N GLY A 1030 9.91 -23.38 60.25
CA GLY A 1030 11.04 -23.74 61.14
C GLY A 1030 12.40 -23.30 60.59
N ASP A 1031 13.48 -23.42 61.38
CA ASP A 1031 14.87 -23.08 61.00
C ASP A 1031 15.49 -24.08 59.99
N LEU A 1032 14.71 -25.03 59.47
CA LEU A 1032 15.18 -26.11 58.60
C LEU A 1032 15.14 -25.73 57.10
N PRO A 1033 16.18 -26.04 56.30
CA PRO A 1033 16.24 -25.69 54.87
C PRO A 1033 15.12 -26.26 54.00
N ALA A 1034 14.43 -27.32 54.45
CA ALA A 1034 13.41 -28.03 53.68
C ALA A 1034 12.05 -27.30 53.63
N GLY A 1035 11.64 -26.63 54.71
CA GLY A 1035 10.38 -25.85 54.75
C GLY A 1035 10.44 -24.59 53.89
N ALA A 1036 11.60 -23.90 53.89
CA ALA A 1036 11.86 -22.72 53.08
C ALA A 1036 11.77 -22.98 51.56
N ALA A 1037 12.13 -24.19 51.10
CA ALA A 1037 12.08 -24.55 49.68
C ALA A 1037 10.64 -24.63 49.12
N HIS A 1038 9.66 -24.88 49.99
CA HIS A 1038 8.25 -25.02 49.63
C HIS A 1038 7.39 -23.80 49.97
N ALA A 1039 8.02 -22.78 50.57
CA ALA A 1039 7.38 -21.54 50.93
C ALA A 1039 7.09 -20.67 49.71
N ARG A 1040 5.84 -20.24 49.56
CA ARG A 1040 5.38 -19.31 48.52
C ARG A 1040 4.54 -18.22 49.17
N SER A 1041 4.75 -16.99 48.75
CA SER A 1041 3.84 -15.88 49.03
C SER A 1041 3.12 -15.52 47.73
N GLU A 1042 1.87 -15.07 47.82
CA GLU A 1042 1.04 -14.75 46.64
C GLU A 1042 0.94 -15.91 45.64
N TYR A 1043 0.72 -17.13 46.15
CA TYR A 1043 0.70 -18.33 45.32
C TYR A 1043 -0.62 -18.44 44.56
N ALA A 1044 -0.57 -18.06 43.27
CA ALA A 1044 -1.71 -18.16 42.37
C ALA A 1044 -1.97 -19.61 41.97
N LEU A 1045 -3.19 -20.09 42.23
CA LEU A 1045 -3.70 -21.39 41.85
C LEU A 1045 -4.88 -21.19 40.90
N THR A 1046 -4.80 -21.86 39.75
CA THR A 1046 -5.90 -21.94 38.80
C THR A 1046 -6.50 -23.32 38.90
N TRP A 1047 -7.78 -23.39 39.27
CA TRP A 1047 -8.50 -24.66 39.37
C TRP A 1047 -9.73 -24.63 38.44
N SER A 1048 -9.93 -25.71 37.71
CA SER A 1048 -11.11 -25.93 36.88
C SER A 1048 -12.05 -26.91 37.60
N HIS A 1049 -13.26 -26.44 37.90
CA HIS A 1049 -14.34 -27.28 38.41
C HIS A 1049 -15.62 -26.93 37.64
N ASN A 1050 -16.30 -27.94 37.10
CA ASN A 1050 -17.53 -27.77 36.31
C ASN A 1050 -17.41 -26.77 35.14
N ASN A 1051 -16.35 -26.85 34.33
CA ASN A 1051 -16.08 -25.93 33.21
C ASN A 1051 -15.88 -24.44 33.59
N GLU A 1052 -15.83 -24.10 34.87
CA GLU A 1052 -15.40 -22.78 35.33
C GLU A 1052 -13.94 -22.83 35.77
N VAL A 1053 -13.13 -21.90 35.25
CA VAL A 1053 -11.75 -21.69 35.67
C VAL A 1053 -11.76 -20.60 36.73
N ARG A 1054 -11.36 -20.94 37.97
CA ARG A 1054 -11.22 -19.98 39.07
C ARG A 1054 -9.76 -19.78 39.42
N ASN A 1055 -9.38 -18.51 39.60
CA ASN A 1055 -8.05 -18.11 40.06
C ASN A 1055 -8.15 -17.72 41.54
N LEU A 1056 -7.40 -18.40 42.39
CA LEU A 1056 -7.25 -18.10 43.82
C LEU A 1056 -5.80 -17.69 44.07
N VAL A 1057 -5.55 -16.73 44.95
CA VAL A 1057 -4.21 -16.33 45.36
C VAL A 1057 -4.08 -16.60 46.85
N ILE A 1058 -3.13 -17.44 47.23
CA ILE A 1058 -2.84 -17.75 48.64
C ILE A 1058 -1.74 -16.81 49.13
N ASP A 1059 -2.03 -15.99 50.15
CA ASP A 1059 -1.10 -15.01 50.72
C ASP A 1059 0.23 -15.62 51.16
N ARG A 1060 0.17 -16.77 51.86
CA ARG A 1060 1.36 -17.53 52.30
C ARG A 1060 1.03 -19.01 52.42
N THR A 1061 1.91 -19.87 51.90
CA THR A 1061 1.89 -21.32 52.10
C THR A 1061 3.32 -21.83 52.26
N PHE A 1062 3.53 -22.83 53.12
CA PHE A 1062 4.81 -23.49 53.35
C PHE A 1062 4.53 -24.90 53.90
N VAL A 1063 5.55 -25.72 54.10
CA VAL A 1063 5.40 -27.05 54.71
C VAL A 1063 6.08 -27.01 56.07
N ASP A 1064 5.37 -27.38 57.12
CA ASP A 1064 5.89 -27.38 58.49
C ASP A 1064 6.84 -28.56 58.78
N ASP A 1065 7.42 -28.58 59.98
CA ASP A 1065 8.35 -29.62 60.44
C ASP A 1065 7.73 -31.03 60.50
N GLN A 1066 6.41 -31.16 60.39
CA GLN A 1066 5.69 -32.44 60.34
C GLN A 1066 5.36 -32.88 58.89
N GLY A 1067 5.74 -32.10 57.88
CA GLY A 1067 5.46 -32.38 56.48
C GLY A 1067 4.06 -31.96 56.03
N VAL A 1068 3.37 -31.11 56.79
CA VAL A 1068 2.01 -30.64 56.50
C VAL A 1068 2.07 -29.25 55.84
N ARG A 1069 1.32 -29.06 54.74
CA ARG A 1069 1.21 -27.79 54.00
C ARG A 1069 0.06 -26.93 54.49
#